data_AF-A0A8S1UUF8-F1
#
_entry.id   AF-A0A8S1UUF8-F1
#
_cell.length_a   1.000
_cell.length_b   1.000
_cell.length_c   1.000
_cell.angle_alpha   90.00
_cell.angle_beta   90.00
_cell.angle_gamma   90.00
#
_symmetry.space_group_name_H-M   'P 1'
#
loop_
_entity.id
_entity.type
_entity.pdbx_description
1 polymer ?
#
loop_
_entity_poly.entity_id
_entity_poly.type
_entity_poly.pdbx_seq_one_letter_code
_entity_poly.pdbx_strand_id
1 'polypeptide(L)'
;MDQKKIETLINEALQNPDPDIQYMRAEEITNELTIYYGKPEQNEKNQKIINECYKVFYQHLSSQYREIQGNAIRQFQRLSPLMRSQEVQYITKELLKSSTQSMNDTRENYHICLLEIVEKIPSIVQCLNEIQEEIIKKLRELKEAIKKLQVSNQIVHQEIQQNIEIQAELLKILSLIMSRWPKLYQKDFSDLLLDNIINSNELSIRKNSCVCLGYLGLSLSQQSLNDLIQQRILPLVKELKFDQQSFAKQLYLNQSLNHLAKNSGKYFDKVLVEQIFERYFQIQNEQNKIDLDNVNQYAEILEIQLLTLNYLIQNNYARAFDFQLIEQITPLIDFDPLGVATVEENPYDDDYYFDETTDSTWRVRRCTLYTFQELLKIQPQLYKLILSALFGPNQIIMKRMNEKNAEIKLSIVQFLINLVQASAIINEDLNSTDEIQQLTLIKQRSIPPSISLIELVEQLLEKIQLIFNDSQEQQSLKSESTKLLLAIGQYFNSYIQTSHSCYLKIVEIIHQSIIGSSINYSNEQKLASILTMKSILKITEPVSFQVPILQQMVQILIEAVNQKYIRIQVEGYNTMDILIGVLKQNYQEQLFQESLIKIKQILIIKIQIDTLDQEVKQSLLSLATGLFKHFESLFTKTEIEQLAQTAQLRLQIESLTIHIMLLVQYFKNLNDPKPLISNIANQLQKNDKAQIFIALIHLIQNNKVDQNLAIDILSKFKQITTENYDLQIQTLQTLIKVTGIKLPEQLVRETVKIGLQQTKIKPEIEDFFNLVNEQKIIEQEITKQLGKEELYPAGQIYCSILKNIPGSLSSLYSSISTNRQLKLSTLRFLHKFQKDQQSINILCQLIKDNQDSDLAAFVIGSAVCDFQQIKKLIDQYPNQYQFYQALKEFTEINLINNPIEIAQYILNQVNGKDKIISTICGDILGGLFKQNYKSLEQLLFDSIKSGSQTVKYSCIQSLKYTHQWTNKAQILLEMLQNEKDIQILTGIIKALTQNIQYIKLNNLTQYLTFCLRRYEEKELNFGNFVEKRDDAKDLRSLSFDLLESFLDLQNLELKSILIEVFEKFAEDKYEETRIPRLRIIEKIIKRNPLELTPFQDILLKTFEPILKTLQQQIQKQDQNFDKEKEKIKLIIQILQGLRQNSKEVDTLCMKYLTEQVLKTIWQ
;
A
#
# COMPACT_ATOMS: atom_id res chain seq x y z
N MET A 1 -15.16 -34.51 -37.10
CA MET A 1 -14.90 -35.90 -36.66
C MET A 1 -15.14 -36.81 -37.85
N ASP A 2 -14.22 -37.73 -38.14
CA ASP A 2 -14.47 -38.83 -39.08
C ASP A 2 -15.30 -39.91 -38.36
N GLN A 3 -16.59 -39.99 -38.71
CA GLN A 3 -17.55 -40.83 -38.00
C GLN A 3 -17.21 -42.31 -38.14
N LYS A 4 -16.77 -42.76 -39.33
CA LYS A 4 -16.42 -44.17 -39.57
C LYS A 4 -15.21 -44.59 -38.73
N LYS A 5 -14.21 -43.72 -38.63
CA LYS A 5 -13.02 -43.96 -37.81
C LYS A 5 -13.41 -44.10 -36.34
N ILE A 6 -14.19 -43.16 -35.80
CA ILE A 6 -14.59 -43.17 -34.39
C ILE A 6 -15.51 -44.34 -34.04
N GLU A 7 -16.46 -44.69 -34.91
CA GLU A 7 -17.32 -45.87 -34.70
C GLU A 7 -16.51 -47.16 -34.65
N THR A 8 -15.46 -47.27 -35.46
CA THR A 8 -14.53 -48.41 -35.40
C THR A 8 -13.78 -48.44 -34.07
N LEU A 9 -13.25 -47.30 -33.64
CA LEU A 9 -12.55 -47.17 -32.35
C LEU A 9 -13.47 -47.50 -31.17
N ILE A 10 -14.73 -47.05 -31.18
CA ILE A 10 -15.72 -47.35 -30.13
C ILE A 10 -16.01 -48.85 -30.06
N ASN A 11 -16.25 -49.49 -31.21
CA ASN A 11 -16.54 -50.93 -31.25
C ASN A 11 -15.34 -51.76 -30.76
N GLU A 12 -14.12 -51.42 -31.19
CA GLU A 12 -12.90 -52.09 -30.72
C GLU A 12 -12.64 -51.83 -29.23
N ALA A 13 -12.91 -50.63 -28.73
CA ALA A 13 -12.75 -50.32 -27.31
C ALA A 13 -13.74 -51.08 -26.40
N LEU A 14 -14.93 -51.43 -26.91
CA LEU A 14 -15.98 -52.08 -26.10
C LEU A 14 -16.02 -53.61 -26.23
N GLN A 15 -15.72 -54.15 -27.42
CA GLN A 15 -15.96 -55.55 -27.74
C GLN A 15 -14.69 -56.39 -27.92
N ASN A 16 -13.50 -55.77 -27.98
CA ASN A 16 -12.26 -56.51 -28.17
C ASN A 16 -11.90 -57.30 -26.89
N PRO A 17 -11.59 -58.61 -26.96
CA PRO A 17 -11.26 -59.40 -25.79
C PRO A 17 -9.91 -59.04 -25.14
N ASP A 18 -9.03 -58.31 -25.84
CA ASP A 18 -7.70 -57.92 -25.35
C ASP A 18 -7.76 -56.56 -24.61
N PRO A 19 -7.43 -56.53 -23.29
CA PRO A 19 -7.47 -55.30 -22.51
C PRO A 19 -6.46 -54.23 -22.96
N ASP A 20 -5.32 -54.62 -23.56
CA ASP A 20 -4.33 -53.67 -24.07
C ASP A 20 -4.88 -52.92 -25.29
N ILE A 21 -5.64 -53.63 -26.14
CA ILE A 21 -6.32 -53.01 -27.28
C ILE A 21 -7.43 -52.07 -26.78
N GLN A 22 -8.25 -52.50 -25.82
CA GLN A 22 -9.26 -51.62 -25.22
C GLN A 22 -8.63 -50.34 -24.63
N TYR A 23 -7.49 -50.49 -23.94
CA TYR A 23 -6.73 -49.37 -23.38
C TYR A 23 -6.24 -48.41 -24.47
N MET A 24 -5.56 -48.92 -25.51
CA MET A 24 -5.03 -48.11 -26.61
C MET A 24 -6.15 -47.38 -27.37
N ARG A 25 -7.27 -48.05 -27.63
CA ARG A 25 -8.41 -47.43 -28.32
C ARG A 25 -9.07 -46.33 -27.50
N ALA A 26 -9.15 -46.46 -26.19
CA ALA A 26 -9.62 -45.38 -25.32
C ALA A 26 -8.70 -44.14 -25.35
N GLU A 27 -7.37 -44.33 -25.44
CA GLU A 27 -6.42 -43.22 -25.63
C GLU A 27 -6.59 -42.54 -27.00
N GLU A 28 -6.76 -43.33 -28.06
CA GLU A 28 -6.99 -42.82 -29.41
C GLU A 28 -8.30 -42.03 -29.52
N ILE A 29 -9.39 -42.52 -28.91
CA ILE A 29 -10.67 -41.79 -28.82
C ILE A 29 -10.46 -40.45 -28.11
N THR A 30 -9.67 -40.43 -27.02
CA THR A 30 -9.39 -39.20 -26.27
C THR A 30 -8.60 -38.19 -27.08
N ASN A 31 -7.61 -38.64 -27.85
CA ASN A 31 -6.85 -37.79 -28.76
C ASN A 31 -7.74 -37.18 -29.85
N GLU A 32 -8.64 -37.98 -30.45
CA GLU A 32 -9.60 -37.49 -31.44
C GLU A 32 -10.59 -36.47 -30.87
N LEU A 33 -11.10 -36.69 -29.66
CA LEU A 33 -11.94 -35.73 -28.94
C LEU A 33 -11.18 -34.44 -28.63
N THR A 34 -9.94 -34.53 -28.19
CA THR A 34 -9.09 -33.35 -27.90
C THR A 34 -8.88 -32.51 -29.16
N ILE A 35 -8.58 -33.14 -30.30
CA ILE A 35 -8.45 -32.47 -31.61
C ILE A 35 -9.78 -31.85 -32.04
N TYR A 36 -10.90 -32.52 -31.78
CA TYR A 36 -12.22 -31.99 -32.06
C TYR A 36 -12.50 -30.71 -31.27
N TYR A 37 -12.28 -30.68 -29.95
CA TYR A 37 -12.49 -29.48 -29.13
C TYR A 37 -11.57 -28.30 -29.50
N GLY A 38 -10.40 -28.56 -30.10
CA GLY A 38 -9.46 -27.52 -30.55
C GLY A 38 -9.87 -26.72 -31.80
N LYS A 39 -11.00 -27.03 -32.46
CA LYS A 39 -11.45 -26.34 -33.68
C LYS A 39 -12.54 -25.28 -33.39
N PRO A 40 -12.46 -24.07 -33.96
CA PRO A 40 -13.36 -22.94 -33.65
C PRO A 40 -14.78 -23.04 -34.24
N GLU A 41 -14.99 -23.82 -35.30
CA GLU A 41 -16.31 -24.00 -35.94
C GLU A 41 -16.91 -25.36 -35.56
N GLN A 42 -17.98 -25.39 -34.74
CA GLN A 42 -18.57 -26.66 -34.33
C GLN A 42 -20.11 -26.65 -34.38
N ASN A 43 -20.64 -27.59 -35.17
CA ASN A 43 -22.07 -27.88 -35.32
C ASN A 43 -22.55 -28.90 -34.28
N GLU A 44 -23.77 -28.72 -33.77
CA GLU A 44 -24.52 -29.64 -32.88
C GLU A 44 -24.71 -31.06 -33.46
N LYS A 45 -24.45 -31.27 -34.76
CA LYS A 45 -24.66 -32.54 -35.49
C LYS A 45 -23.83 -33.72 -34.96
N ASN A 46 -22.76 -33.50 -34.21
CA ASN A 46 -21.87 -34.58 -33.70
C ASN A 46 -22.14 -34.98 -32.24
N GLN A 47 -23.10 -34.36 -31.55
CA GLN A 47 -23.33 -34.59 -30.12
C GLN A 47 -23.58 -36.07 -29.78
N LYS A 48 -24.33 -36.77 -30.64
CA LYS A 48 -24.64 -38.20 -30.46
C LYS A 48 -23.37 -39.05 -30.42
N ILE A 49 -22.40 -38.77 -31.30
CA ILE A 49 -21.16 -39.55 -31.39
C ILE A 49 -20.23 -39.21 -30.22
N ILE A 50 -20.18 -37.94 -29.81
CA ILE A 50 -19.43 -37.52 -28.61
C ILE A 50 -19.96 -38.25 -27.37
N ASN A 51 -21.29 -38.33 -27.21
CA ASN A 51 -21.91 -39.07 -26.11
C ASN A 51 -21.56 -40.57 -26.16
N GLU A 52 -21.52 -41.19 -27.34
CA GLU A 52 -21.07 -42.59 -27.49
C GLU A 52 -19.57 -42.76 -27.17
N CYS A 53 -18.71 -41.79 -27.50
CA CYS A 53 -17.31 -41.83 -27.05
C CYS A 53 -17.20 -41.80 -25.52
N TYR A 54 -17.93 -40.91 -24.85
CA TYR A 54 -17.93 -40.85 -23.38
C TYR A 54 -18.55 -42.10 -22.73
N LYS A 55 -19.50 -42.74 -23.40
CA LYS A 55 -20.08 -44.02 -22.97
C LYS A 55 -19.05 -45.15 -22.96
N VAL A 56 -18.05 -45.13 -23.85
CA VAL A 56 -16.92 -46.07 -23.81
C VAL A 56 -16.18 -45.94 -22.48
N PHE A 57 -15.75 -44.73 -22.14
CA PHE A 57 -15.04 -44.48 -20.89
C PHE A 57 -15.90 -44.83 -19.67
N TYR A 58 -17.19 -44.50 -19.72
CA TYR A 58 -18.14 -44.86 -18.68
C TYR A 58 -18.28 -46.37 -18.46
N GLN A 59 -18.34 -47.18 -19.54
CA GLN A 59 -18.39 -48.64 -19.45
C GLN A 59 -17.07 -49.24 -18.95
N HIS A 60 -15.94 -48.63 -19.35
CA HIS A 60 -14.60 -49.02 -18.88
C HIS A 60 -14.41 -48.86 -17.37
N LEU A 61 -15.14 -47.95 -16.70
CA LEU A 61 -15.12 -47.82 -15.23
C LEU A 61 -15.65 -49.06 -14.50
N SER A 62 -16.49 -49.86 -15.17
CA SER A 62 -16.98 -51.15 -14.67
C SER A 62 -16.23 -52.38 -15.23
N SER A 63 -15.10 -52.17 -15.92
CA SER A 63 -14.31 -53.28 -16.48
C SER A 63 -13.80 -54.21 -15.38
N GLN A 64 -13.60 -55.50 -15.69
CA GLN A 64 -12.95 -56.44 -14.78
C GLN A 64 -11.43 -56.17 -14.60
N TYR A 65 -10.84 -55.37 -15.49
CA TYR A 65 -9.41 -55.06 -15.48
C TYR A 65 -9.14 -53.68 -14.86
N ARG A 66 -8.33 -53.63 -13.79
CA ARG A 66 -7.98 -52.38 -13.08
C ARG A 66 -7.26 -51.36 -13.96
N GLU A 67 -6.45 -51.81 -14.91
CA GLU A 67 -5.71 -50.94 -15.83
C GLU A 67 -6.65 -50.15 -16.75
N ILE A 68 -7.72 -50.80 -17.22
CA ILE A 68 -8.78 -50.17 -18.03
C ILE A 68 -9.59 -49.19 -17.18
N GLN A 69 -9.95 -49.56 -15.95
CA GLN A 69 -10.64 -48.66 -15.02
C GLN A 69 -9.82 -47.39 -14.76
N GLY A 70 -8.53 -47.55 -14.41
CA GLY A 70 -7.62 -46.43 -14.17
C GLY A 70 -7.32 -45.61 -15.44
N ASN A 71 -7.37 -46.23 -16.62
CA ASN A 71 -7.29 -45.52 -17.89
C ASN A 71 -8.51 -44.62 -18.12
N ALA A 72 -9.72 -45.14 -17.89
CA ALA A 72 -10.96 -44.39 -18.06
C ALA A 72 -11.01 -43.15 -17.17
N ILE A 73 -10.57 -43.26 -15.90
CA ILE A 73 -10.44 -42.11 -14.99
C ILE A 73 -9.51 -41.05 -15.60
N ARG A 74 -8.33 -41.45 -16.10
CA ARG A 74 -7.36 -40.55 -16.75
C ARG A 74 -7.93 -39.89 -18.01
N GLN A 75 -8.72 -40.62 -18.81
CA GLN A 75 -9.36 -40.05 -20.00
C GLN A 75 -10.42 -39.00 -19.62
N PHE A 76 -11.25 -39.25 -18.59
CA PHE A 76 -12.14 -38.23 -18.06
C PHE A 76 -11.36 -37.02 -17.55
N GLN A 77 -10.33 -37.21 -16.73
CA GLN A 77 -9.48 -36.12 -16.23
C GLN A 77 -8.90 -35.24 -17.35
N ARG A 78 -8.46 -35.84 -18.46
CA ARG A 78 -7.88 -35.12 -19.60
C ARG A 78 -8.93 -34.35 -20.41
N LEU A 79 -10.15 -34.87 -20.50
CA LEU A 79 -11.23 -34.26 -21.29
C LEU A 79 -12.07 -33.25 -20.50
N SER A 80 -12.17 -33.37 -19.17
CA SER A 80 -12.97 -32.48 -18.31
C SER A 80 -12.77 -30.97 -18.57
N PRO A 81 -11.55 -30.45 -18.78
CA PRO A 81 -11.34 -29.03 -19.09
C PRO A 81 -11.92 -28.58 -20.44
N LEU A 82 -12.20 -29.52 -21.35
CA LEU A 82 -12.66 -29.27 -22.72
C LEU A 82 -14.17 -29.48 -22.88
N MET A 83 -14.83 -30.08 -21.88
CA MET A 83 -16.25 -30.39 -21.92
C MET A 83 -17.12 -29.13 -21.93
N ARG A 84 -18.23 -29.20 -22.67
CA ARG A 84 -19.30 -28.20 -22.75
C ARG A 84 -20.46 -28.55 -21.83
N SER A 85 -21.36 -27.59 -21.62
CA SER A 85 -22.52 -27.75 -20.74
C SER A 85 -23.38 -29.00 -21.01
N GLN A 86 -23.66 -29.33 -22.27
CA GLN A 86 -24.48 -30.51 -22.60
C GLN A 86 -23.78 -31.83 -22.25
N GLU A 87 -22.47 -31.93 -22.49
CA GLU A 87 -21.67 -33.12 -22.23
C GLU A 87 -21.48 -33.31 -20.73
N VAL A 88 -21.16 -32.22 -20.02
CA VAL A 88 -21.08 -32.19 -18.57
C VAL A 88 -22.39 -32.70 -17.99
N GLN A 89 -23.53 -32.10 -18.33
CA GLN A 89 -24.85 -32.48 -17.79
C GLN A 89 -25.18 -33.96 -18.04
N TYR A 90 -24.91 -34.48 -19.25
CA TYR A 90 -25.16 -35.88 -19.58
C TYR A 90 -24.27 -36.84 -18.76
N ILE A 91 -22.96 -36.63 -18.78
CA ILE A 91 -21.98 -37.55 -18.16
C ILE A 91 -22.15 -37.57 -16.65
N THR A 92 -22.27 -36.40 -16.03
CA THR A 92 -22.39 -36.28 -14.57
C THR A 92 -23.70 -36.87 -14.05
N LYS A 93 -24.79 -36.81 -14.83
CA LYS A 93 -26.06 -37.49 -14.50
C LYS A 93 -25.93 -39.03 -14.55
N GLU A 94 -25.28 -39.56 -15.59
CA GLU A 94 -25.04 -41.01 -15.70
C GLU A 94 -24.09 -41.51 -14.59
N LEU A 95 -23.02 -40.78 -14.30
CA LEU A 95 -22.10 -41.10 -13.21
C LEU A 95 -22.80 -41.05 -11.85
N LEU A 96 -23.62 -40.04 -11.57
CA LEU A 96 -24.38 -39.94 -10.32
C LEU A 96 -25.36 -41.10 -10.14
N LYS A 97 -26.06 -41.49 -11.21
CA LYS A 97 -26.98 -42.63 -11.18
C LYS A 97 -26.23 -43.92 -10.82
N SER A 98 -25.12 -44.21 -11.50
CA SER A 98 -24.34 -45.42 -11.25
C SER A 98 -23.64 -45.41 -9.90
N SER A 99 -23.17 -44.26 -9.44
CA SER A 99 -22.51 -44.14 -8.14
C SER A 99 -23.43 -44.38 -6.95
N THR A 100 -24.75 -44.45 -7.17
CA THR A 100 -25.75 -44.75 -6.14
C THR A 100 -26.35 -46.16 -6.26
N GLN A 101 -26.06 -46.89 -7.34
CA GLN A 101 -26.71 -48.16 -7.67
C GLN A 101 -25.73 -49.34 -7.90
N SER A 102 -24.42 -49.08 -8.07
CA SER A 102 -23.43 -50.10 -8.42
C SER A 102 -22.80 -50.81 -7.21
N MET A 103 -22.10 -51.93 -7.46
CA MET A 103 -21.29 -52.64 -6.47
C MET A 103 -20.14 -51.78 -5.93
N ASN A 104 -19.66 -52.04 -4.71
CA ASN A 104 -18.71 -51.16 -4.00
C ASN A 104 -17.45 -50.80 -4.80
N ASP A 105 -16.79 -51.77 -5.44
CA ASP A 105 -15.52 -51.53 -6.15
C ASP A 105 -15.70 -50.66 -7.41
N THR A 106 -16.82 -50.80 -8.12
CA THR A 106 -17.11 -49.98 -9.31
C THR A 106 -17.66 -48.60 -8.94
N ARG A 107 -18.35 -48.51 -7.80
CA ARG A 107 -18.90 -47.27 -7.24
C ARG A 107 -17.84 -46.23 -6.95
N GLU A 108 -16.72 -46.65 -6.36
CA GLU A 108 -15.61 -45.75 -6.03
C GLU A 108 -15.03 -45.09 -7.28
N ASN A 109 -14.86 -45.85 -8.37
CA ASN A 109 -14.41 -45.32 -9.65
C ASN A 109 -15.37 -44.25 -10.21
N TYR A 110 -16.68 -44.46 -10.10
CA TYR A 110 -17.67 -43.46 -10.52
C TYR A 110 -17.61 -42.17 -9.68
N HIS A 111 -17.44 -42.28 -8.35
CA HIS A 111 -17.27 -41.11 -7.48
C HIS A 111 -15.99 -40.34 -7.77
N ILE A 112 -14.86 -41.03 -7.94
CA ILE A 112 -13.57 -40.42 -8.31
C ILE A 112 -13.71 -39.67 -9.64
N CYS A 113 -14.30 -40.30 -10.66
CA CYS A 113 -14.56 -39.64 -11.94
C CYS A 113 -15.44 -38.41 -11.80
N LEU A 114 -16.52 -38.49 -11.02
CA LEU A 114 -17.43 -37.36 -10.82
C LEU A 114 -16.72 -36.19 -10.12
N LEU A 115 -15.90 -36.45 -9.10
CA LEU A 115 -15.08 -35.44 -8.45
C LEU A 115 -14.10 -34.77 -9.41
N GLU A 116 -13.36 -35.58 -10.19
CA GLU A 116 -12.38 -35.09 -11.16
C GLU A 116 -13.01 -34.24 -12.27
N ILE A 117 -14.20 -34.61 -12.72
CA ILE A 117 -14.97 -33.82 -13.68
C ILE A 117 -15.35 -32.48 -13.07
N VAL A 118 -15.98 -32.48 -11.89
CA VAL A 118 -16.40 -31.24 -11.20
C VAL A 118 -15.19 -30.34 -10.90
N GLU A 119 -14.04 -30.89 -10.54
CA GLU A 119 -12.82 -30.15 -10.23
C GLU A 119 -12.18 -29.50 -11.48
N LYS A 120 -12.30 -30.11 -12.66
CA LYS A 120 -11.56 -29.67 -13.87
C LYS A 120 -12.40 -28.93 -14.90
N ILE A 121 -13.73 -28.92 -14.78
CA ILE A 121 -14.61 -28.18 -15.70
C ILE A 121 -14.37 -26.65 -15.61
N PRO A 122 -14.38 -25.93 -16.76
CA PRO A 122 -14.29 -24.47 -16.79
C PRO A 122 -15.44 -23.76 -16.05
N SER A 123 -15.14 -22.65 -15.38
CA SER A 123 -16.13 -21.89 -14.59
C SER A 123 -17.32 -21.33 -15.40
N ILE A 124 -17.17 -21.19 -16.73
CA ILE A 124 -18.21 -20.72 -17.66
C ILE A 124 -19.36 -21.75 -17.84
N VAL A 125 -19.12 -23.02 -17.51
CA VAL A 125 -20.10 -24.09 -17.63
C VAL A 125 -20.97 -24.12 -16.37
N GLN A 126 -22.24 -23.71 -16.49
CA GLN A 126 -23.19 -23.53 -15.37
C GLN A 126 -24.37 -24.52 -15.36
N CYS A 127 -24.19 -25.75 -15.87
CA CYS A 127 -25.29 -26.70 -16.08
C CYS A 127 -25.47 -27.76 -14.97
N LEU A 128 -24.96 -27.54 -13.75
CA LEU A 128 -24.97 -28.53 -12.66
C LEU A 128 -26.18 -28.42 -11.70
N ASN A 129 -27.14 -27.53 -11.99
CA ASN A 129 -28.28 -27.27 -11.10
C ASN A 129 -29.16 -28.49 -10.84
N GLU A 130 -29.52 -29.20 -11.91
CA GLU A 130 -30.34 -30.41 -11.81
C GLU A 130 -29.62 -31.51 -11.00
N ILE A 131 -28.29 -31.53 -11.06
CA ILE A 131 -27.45 -32.53 -10.41
C ILE A 131 -27.34 -32.25 -8.93
N GLN A 132 -27.20 -30.97 -8.54
CA GLN A 132 -27.29 -30.59 -7.14
C GLN A 132 -28.65 -30.97 -6.56
N GLU A 133 -29.74 -30.73 -7.30
CA GLU A 133 -31.09 -31.12 -6.87
C GLU A 133 -31.24 -32.65 -6.73
N GLU A 134 -30.71 -33.41 -7.69
CA GLU A 134 -30.73 -34.87 -7.66
C GLU A 134 -29.91 -35.44 -6.49
N ILE A 135 -28.71 -34.89 -6.23
CA ILE A 135 -27.89 -35.24 -5.07
C ILE A 135 -28.65 -34.96 -3.77
N ILE A 136 -29.24 -33.76 -3.62
CA ILE A 136 -29.97 -33.38 -2.40
C ILE A 136 -31.18 -34.30 -2.18
N LYS A 137 -31.93 -34.62 -3.25
CA LYS A 137 -33.03 -35.59 -3.18
C LYS A 137 -32.52 -36.95 -2.72
N LYS A 138 -31.42 -37.44 -3.29
CA LYS A 138 -30.85 -38.73 -2.95
C LYS A 138 -30.33 -38.79 -1.51
N LEU A 139 -29.72 -37.70 -1.02
CA LEU A 139 -29.29 -37.58 0.38
C LEU A 139 -30.47 -37.70 1.36
N ARG A 140 -31.65 -37.16 1.02
CA ARG A 140 -32.88 -37.34 1.84
C ARG A 140 -33.35 -38.79 1.84
N GLU A 141 -33.40 -39.42 0.67
CA GLU A 141 -33.79 -40.83 0.53
C GLU A 141 -32.87 -41.76 1.33
N LEU A 142 -31.55 -41.60 1.19
CA LEU A 142 -30.55 -42.41 1.91
C LEU A 142 -30.70 -42.27 3.42
N LYS A 143 -30.94 -41.05 3.91
CA LYS A 143 -31.14 -40.79 5.32
C LYS A 143 -32.39 -41.48 5.88
N GLU A 144 -33.51 -41.41 5.18
CA GLU A 144 -34.73 -42.11 5.57
C GLU A 144 -34.55 -43.63 5.54
N ALA A 145 -33.82 -44.15 4.56
CA ALA A 145 -33.47 -45.57 4.48
C ALA A 145 -32.63 -46.01 5.69
N ILE A 146 -31.57 -45.26 6.03
CA ILE A 146 -30.74 -45.53 7.21
C ILE A 146 -31.59 -45.52 8.49
N LYS A 147 -32.46 -44.50 8.69
CA LYS A 147 -33.35 -44.42 9.86
C LYS A 147 -34.28 -45.64 9.95
N LYS A 148 -34.87 -46.08 8.83
CA LYS A 148 -35.75 -47.27 8.79
C LYS A 148 -34.99 -48.55 9.14
N LEU A 149 -33.81 -48.74 8.56
CA LEU A 149 -32.97 -49.92 8.75
C LEU A 149 -32.40 -50.03 10.18
N GLN A 150 -32.12 -48.89 10.82
CA GLN A 150 -31.67 -48.85 12.22
C GLN A 150 -32.78 -49.26 13.21
N VAL A 151 -34.05 -49.03 12.89
CA VAL A 151 -35.19 -49.40 13.76
C VAL A 151 -35.55 -50.88 13.64
N SER A 152 -35.23 -51.54 12.52
CA SER A 152 -35.66 -52.92 12.25
C SER A 152 -34.85 -54.03 12.94
N ASN A 153 -33.79 -53.72 13.72
CA ASN A 153 -33.01 -54.67 14.55
C ASN A 153 -32.52 -55.97 13.85
N GLN A 154 -32.48 -56.03 12.52
CA GLN A 154 -31.97 -57.17 11.76
C GLN A 154 -30.50 -56.96 11.38
N ILE A 155 -29.78 -58.06 11.15
CA ILE A 155 -28.38 -58.11 10.71
C ILE A 155 -28.24 -57.47 9.32
N VAL A 156 -28.21 -56.13 9.27
CA VAL A 156 -28.17 -55.31 8.03
C VAL A 156 -27.01 -54.29 8.10
N HIS A 157 -26.02 -54.53 8.97
CA HIS A 157 -24.88 -53.62 9.17
C HIS A 157 -24.14 -53.28 7.86
N GLN A 158 -24.02 -54.21 6.92
CA GLN A 158 -23.36 -53.97 5.63
C GLN A 158 -24.12 -52.97 4.75
N GLU A 159 -25.45 -53.07 4.67
CA GLU A 159 -26.27 -52.17 3.86
C GLU A 159 -26.38 -50.76 4.49
N ILE A 160 -26.43 -50.70 5.83
CA ILE A 160 -26.36 -49.43 6.57
C ILE A 160 -25.01 -48.74 6.29
N GLN A 161 -23.90 -49.47 6.41
CA GLN A 161 -22.56 -48.95 6.13
C GLN A 161 -22.43 -48.48 4.67
N GLN A 162 -22.96 -49.25 3.72
CA GLN A 162 -22.95 -48.91 2.31
C GLN A 162 -23.71 -47.60 2.02
N ASN A 163 -24.87 -47.40 2.65
CA ASN A 163 -25.65 -46.17 2.51
C ASN A 163 -24.95 -44.95 3.17
N ILE A 164 -24.27 -45.16 4.29
CA ILE A 164 -23.45 -44.13 4.97
C ILE A 164 -22.31 -43.66 4.07
N GLU A 165 -21.59 -44.60 3.44
CA GLU A 165 -20.48 -44.28 2.53
C GLU A 165 -20.97 -43.47 1.32
N ILE A 166 -22.09 -43.88 0.70
CA ILE A 166 -22.71 -43.14 -0.41
C ILE A 166 -23.09 -41.73 0.05
N GLN A 167 -23.73 -41.61 1.21
CA GLN A 167 -24.11 -40.31 1.75
C GLN A 167 -22.89 -39.41 1.98
N ALA A 168 -21.80 -39.95 2.52
CA ALA A 168 -20.57 -39.20 2.78
C ALA A 168 -19.91 -38.70 1.49
N GLU A 169 -19.82 -39.54 0.44
CA GLU A 169 -19.24 -39.18 -0.85
C GLU A 169 -20.11 -38.15 -1.61
N LEU A 170 -21.43 -38.32 -1.61
CA LEU A 170 -22.35 -37.36 -2.21
C LEU A 170 -22.26 -35.98 -1.54
N LEU A 171 -22.07 -35.92 -0.21
CA LEU A 171 -21.84 -34.66 0.49
C LEU A 171 -20.51 -33.99 0.09
N LYS A 172 -19.44 -34.76 -0.18
CA LYS A 172 -18.17 -34.21 -0.69
C LYS A 172 -18.35 -33.61 -2.09
N ILE A 173 -19.00 -34.35 -2.99
CA ILE A 173 -19.29 -33.90 -4.35
C ILE A 173 -20.14 -32.63 -4.32
N LEU A 174 -21.22 -32.61 -3.53
CA LEU A 174 -22.08 -31.45 -3.38
C LEU A 174 -21.29 -30.24 -2.86
N SER A 175 -20.45 -30.43 -1.85
CA SER A 175 -19.58 -29.37 -1.30
C SER A 175 -18.62 -28.81 -2.36
N LEU A 176 -18.05 -29.66 -3.21
CA LEU A 176 -17.15 -29.24 -4.29
C LEU A 176 -17.90 -28.46 -5.38
N ILE A 177 -19.12 -28.87 -5.76
CA ILE A 177 -19.93 -28.12 -6.71
C ILE A 177 -20.28 -26.74 -6.11
N MET A 178 -20.70 -26.70 -4.84
CA MET A 178 -21.09 -25.45 -4.18
C MET A 178 -19.91 -24.50 -3.91
N SER A 179 -18.70 -25.02 -3.69
CA SER A 179 -17.50 -24.19 -3.52
C SER A 179 -17.13 -23.46 -4.82
N ARG A 180 -17.25 -24.13 -5.96
CA ARG A 180 -16.95 -23.57 -7.28
C ARG A 180 -18.08 -22.70 -7.83
N TRP A 181 -19.33 -23.08 -7.59
CA TRP A 181 -20.52 -22.39 -8.08
C TRP A 181 -21.55 -22.12 -6.97
N PRO A 182 -21.24 -21.25 -6.00
CA PRO A 182 -22.10 -21.02 -4.83
C PRO A 182 -23.47 -20.41 -5.19
N LYS A 183 -23.63 -19.79 -6.36
CA LYS A 183 -24.88 -19.13 -6.78
C LYS A 183 -25.76 -19.99 -7.69
N LEU A 184 -25.33 -21.20 -8.05
CA LEU A 184 -26.04 -22.06 -8.99
C LEU A 184 -27.41 -22.47 -8.40
N TYR A 185 -27.39 -22.97 -7.16
CA TYR A 185 -28.55 -23.49 -6.44
C TYR A 185 -28.95 -22.58 -5.29
N GLN A 186 -30.24 -22.21 -5.23
CA GLN A 186 -30.75 -21.20 -4.29
C GLN A 186 -31.75 -21.76 -3.26
N LYS A 187 -32.10 -23.05 -3.32
CA LYS A 187 -33.06 -23.63 -2.37
C LYS A 187 -32.35 -23.94 -1.05
N ASP A 188 -33.01 -23.64 0.06
CA ASP A 188 -32.51 -23.96 1.40
C ASP A 188 -32.73 -25.46 1.71
N PHE A 189 -31.67 -26.13 2.17
CA PHE A 189 -31.70 -27.50 2.68
C PHE A 189 -30.90 -27.63 3.98
N SER A 190 -30.72 -26.53 4.71
CA SER A 190 -30.03 -26.45 6.00
C SER A 190 -30.56 -27.46 7.02
N ASP A 191 -31.86 -27.73 7.02
CA ASP A 191 -32.49 -28.75 7.89
C ASP A 191 -31.87 -30.15 7.73
N LEU A 192 -31.60 -30.57 6.49
CA LEU A 192 -30.99 -31.87 6.22
C LEU A 192 -29.57 -31.94 6.80
N LEU A 193 -28.80 -30.87 6.63
CA LEU A 193 -27.41 -30.76 7.07
C LEU A 193 -27.32 -30.66 8.60
N LEU A 194 -28.16 -29.85 9.24
CA LEU A 194 -28.22 -29.74 10.69
C LEU A 194 -28.64 -31.06 11.34
N ASP A 195 -29.66 -31.73 10.80
CA ASP A 195 -30.05 -33.06 11.29
C ASP A 195 -28.92 -34.10 11.10
N ASN A 196 -28.10 -33.99 10.03
CA ASN A 196 -26.90 -34.83 9.89
C ASN A 196 -25.83 -34.52 10.94
N ILE A 197 -25.60 -33.24 11.23
CA ILE A 197 -24.60 -32.78 12.21
C ILE A 197 -24.96 -33.24 13.62
N ILE A 198 -26.25 -33.16 13.99
CA ILE A 198 -26.72 -33.42 15.36
C ILE A 198 -26.95 -34.92 15.59
N ASN A 199 -27.56 -35.62 14.63
CA ASN A 199 -28.14 -36.95 14.86
C ASN A 199 -27.42 -38.10 14.14
N SER A 200 -26.47 -37.85 13.24
CA SER A 200 -25.68 -38.93 12.61
C SER A 200 -24.67 -39.52 13.61
N ASN A 201 -24.44 -40.83 13.61
CA ASN A 201 -23.36 -41.43 14.41
C ASN A 201 -21.99 -41.41 13.68
N GLU A 202 -22.00 -41.05 12.41
CA GLU A 202 -20.82 -41.15 11.53
C GLU A 202 -20.07 -39.84 11.40
N LEU A 203 -18.77 -39.88 11.72
CA LEU A 203 -17.87 -38.71 11.71
C LEU A 203 -17.77 -38.07 10.33
N SER A 204 -17.69 -38.89 9.27
CA SER A 204 -17.56 -38.44 7.88
C SER A 204 -18.78 -37.63 7.43
N ILE A 205 -19.99 -38.09 7.77
CA ILE A 205 -21.25 -37.40 7.47
C ILE A 205 -21.32 -36.05 8.21
N ARG A 206 -20.96 -36.02 9.51
CA ARG A 206 -20.97 -34.77 10.29
C ARG A 206 -19.98 -33.74 9.72
N LYS A 207 -18.73 -34.16 9.46
CA LYS A 207 -17.68 -33.30 8.89
C LYS A 207 -18.08 -32.75 7.52
N ASN A 208 -18.51 -33.60 6.59
CA ASN A 208 -18.89 -33.17 5.24
C ASN A 208 -20.15 -32.29 5.26
N SER A 209 -21.08 -32.53 6.19
CA SER A 209 -22.27 -31.67 6.36
C SER A 209 -21.90 -30.28 6.87
N CYS A 210 -20.91 -30.14 7.77
CA CYS A 210 -20.41 -28.83 8.21
C CYS A 210 -19.80 -28.02 7.06
N VAL A 211 -18.97 -28.68 6.23
CA VAL A 211 -18.36 -28.06 5.04
C VAL A 211 -19.43 -27.61 4.05
N CYS A 212 -20.40 -28.50 3.75
CA CYS A 212 -21.51 -28.21 2.86
C CYS A 212 -22.36 -27.04 3.38
N LEU A 213 -22.62 -26.98 4.69
CA LEU A 213 -23.37 -25.88 5.32
C LEU A 213 -22.64 -24.54 5.16
N GLY A 214 -21.31 -24.54 5.32
CA GLY A 214 -20.48 -23.36 5.09
C GLY A 214 -20.62 -22.81 3.67
N TYR A 215 -20.67 -23.69 2.65
CA TYR A 215 -20.89 -23.26 1.27
C TYR A 215 -22.35 -22.89 0.99
N LEU A 216 -23.33 -23.52 1.63
CA LEU A 216 -24.74 -23.12 1.57
C LEU A 216 -24.93 -21.67 2.06
N GLY A 217 -24.17 -21.22 3.06
CA GLY A 217 -24.21 -19.83 3.53
C GLY A 217 -23.89 -18.79 2.44
N LEU A 218 -23.10 -19.15 1.42
CA LEU A 218 -22.87 -18.28 0.26
C LEU A 218 -24.11 -18.18 -0.65
N SER A 219 -24.90 -19.24 -0.74
CA SER A 219 -26.10 -19.33 -1.59
C SER A 219 -27.34 -18.65 -0.98
N LEU A 220 -27.46 -18.64 0.35
CA LEU A 220 -28.62 -18.09 1.06
C LEU A 220 -28.73 -16.56 0.95
N SER A 221 -29.93 -15.99 1.17
CA SER A 221 -30.05 -14.54 1.39
C SER A 221 -29.34 -14.14 2.70
N GLN A 222 -28.97 -12.87 2.87
CA GLN A 222 -28.35 -12.40 4.12
C GLN A 222 -29.25 -12.64 5.34
N GLN A 223 -30.54 -12.33 5.20
CA GLN A 223 -31.54 -12.58 6.24
C GLN A 223 -31.64 -14.07 6.58
N SER A 224 -31.78 -14.94 5.58
CA SER A 224 -31.89 -16.40 5.79
C SER A 224 -30.62 -16.99 6.43
N LEU A 225 -29.44 -16.48 6.09
CA LEU A 225 -28.17 -16.87 6.71
C LEU A 225 -28.14 -16.47 8.19
N ASN A 226 -28.51 -15.24 8.51
CA ASN A 226 -28.51 -14.76 9.89
C ASN A 226 -29.57 -15.50 10.71
N ASP A 227 -30.78 -15.72 10.17
CA ASP A 227 -31.84 -16.50 10.82
C ASP A 227 -31.41 -17.95 11.08
N LEU A 228 -30.74 -18.60 10.12
CA LEU A 228 -30.19 -19.94 10.30
C LEU A 228 -29.24 -20.00 11.51
N ILE A 229 -28.35 -19.02 11.66
CA ILE A 229 -27.38 -19.02 12.75
C ILE A 229 -28.07 -18.65 14.07
N GLN A 230 -28.83 -17.56 14.08
CA GLN A 230 -29.44 -16.98 15.27
C GLN A 230 -30.57 -17.83 15.85
N GLN A 231 -31.43 -18.39 14.99
CA GLN A 231 -32.63 -19.10 15.43
C GLN A 231 -32.44 -20.62 15.50
N ARG A 232 -31.43 -21.19 14.82
CA ARG A 232 -31.20 -22.64 14.80
C ARG A 232 -29.88 -23.07 15.42
N ILE A 233 -28.75 -22.54 14.95
CA ILE A 233 -27.43 -23.01 15.42
C ILE A 233 -27.13 -22.55 16.86
N LEU A 234 -27.22 -21.25 17.14
CA LEU A 234 -26.87 -20.70 18.46
C LEU A 234 -27.73 -21.26 19.61
N PRO A 235 -29.07 -21.41 19.47
CA PRO A 235 -29.89 -22.01 20.52
C PRO A 235 -29.49 -23.45 20.84
N LEU A 236 -29.22 -24.26 19.80
CA LEU A 236 -28.77 -25.65 19.98
C LEU A 236 -27.41 -25.74 20.68
N VAL A 237 -26.48 -24.84 20.36
CA VAL A 237 -25.19 -24.77 21.07
C VAL A 237 -25.39 -24.36 22.53
N LYS A 238 -26.39 -23.54 22.84
CA LYS A 238 -26.69 -23.07 24.20
C LYS A 238 -27.33 -24.14 25.09
N GLU A 239 -28.19 -24.98 24.53
CA GLU A 239 -28.93 -26.01 25.28
C GLU A 239 -28.08 -27.23 25.66
N LEU A 240 -27.03 -27.52 24.89
CA LEU A 240 -26.14 -28.67 25.13
C LEU A 240 -25.20 -28.43 26.31
N LYS A 241 -25.06 -29.43 27.18
CA LYS A 241 -24.08 -29.45 28.28
C LYS A 241 -22.75 -30.07 27.84
N PHE A 242 -21.66 -29.75 28.54
CA PHE A 242 -20.35 -30.39 28.37
C PHE A 242 -20.32 -31.78 29.04
N ASP A 243 -21.12 -32.72 28.54
CA ASP A 243 -21.09 -34.14 28.93
C ASP A 243 -20.64 -35.03 27.77
N GLN A 244 -20.21 -36.26 28.06
CA GLN A 244 -19.68 -37.20 27.06
C GLN A 244 -20.66 -37.48 25.90
N GLN A 245 -21.97 -37.41 26.14
CA GLN A 245 -22.99 -37.68 25.11
C GLN A 245 -23.22 -36.48 24.18
N SER A 246 -23.03 -35.27 24.69
CA SER A 246 -23.30 -34.01 23.98
C SER A 246 -22.05 -33.41 23.35
N PHE A 247 -20.86 -33.83 23.77
CA PHE A 247 -19.58 -33.26 23.32
C PHE A 247 -19.45 -33.23 21.80
N ALA A 248 -19.68 -34.39 21.17
CA ALA A 248 -19.55 -34.52 19.73
C ALA A 248 -20.59 -33.64 18.98
N LYS A 249 -21.76 -33.37 19.57
CA LYS A 249 -22.77 -32.46 18.99
C LYS A 249 -22.30 -31.01 19.10
N GLN A 250 -21.80 -30.60 20.27
CA GLN A 250 -21.25 -29.26 20.47
C GLN A 250 -20.05 -28.99 19.54
N LEU A 251 -19.14 -29.94 19.40
CA LEU A 251 -17.97 -29.84 18.51
C LEU A 251 -18.39 -29.53 17.07
N TYR A 252 -19.29 -30.33 16.50
CA TYR A 252 -19.69 -30.14 15.09
C TYR A 252 -20.63 -28.96 14.87
N LEU A 253 -21.40 -28.54 15.87
CA LEU A 253 -22.14 -27.27 15.78
C LEU A 253 -21.19 -26.08 15.76
N ASN A 254 -20.15 -26.05 16.60
CA ASN A 254 -19.11 -25.01 16.52
C ASN A 254 -18.33 -25.11 15.20
N GLN A 255 -18.02 -26.32 14.71
CA GLN A 255 -17.38 -26.51 13.41
C GLN A 255 -18.25 -25.96 12.25
N SER A 256 -19.57 -26.12 12.35
CA SER A 256 -20.50 -25.58 11.37
C SER A 256 -20.51 -24.05 11.37
N LEU A 257 -20.46 -23.43 12.55
CA LEU A 257 -20.33 -21.98 12.70
C LEU A 257 -18.99 -21.46 12.14
N ASN A 258 -17.90 -22.18 12.39
CA ASN A 258 -16.58 -21.87 11.84
C ASN A 258 -16.58 -21.89 10.30
N HIS A 259 -17.16 -22.91 9.68
CA HIS A 259 -17.28 -22.97 8.21
C HIS A 259 -18.18 -21.86 7.64
N LEU A 260 -19.26 -21.51 8.33
CA LEU A 260 -20.11 -20.37 7.95
C LEU A 260 -19.36 -19.04 8.10
N ALA A 261 -18.60 -18.83 9.17
CA ALA A 261 -17.80 -17.62 9.37
C ALA A 261 -16.68 -17.52 8.31
N LYS A 262 -15.97 -18.62 8.04
CA LYS A 262 -14.92 -18.70 7.02
C LYS A 262 -15.42 -18.32 5.63
N ASN A 263 -16.56 -18.86 5.21
CA ASN A 263 -17.04 -18.71 3.85
C ASN A 263 -17.98 -17.50 3.69
N SER A 264 -18.78 -17.19 4.70
CA SER A 264 -19.89 -16.22 4.64
C SER A 264 -19.90 -15.18 5.76
N GLY A 265 -18.89 -15.15 6.64
CA GLY A 265 -18.85 -14.28 7.82
C GLY A 265 -18.92 -12.78 7.54
N LYS A 266 -18.46 -12.34 6.36
CA LYS A 266 -18.60 -10.94 5.90
C LYS A 266 -20.04 -10.48 5.70
N TYR A 267 -21.00 -11.41 5.61
CA TYR A 267 -22.42 -11.12 5.46
C TYR A 267 -23.20 -11.19 6.78
N PHE A 268 -22.54 -11.54 7.89
CA PHE A 268 -23.22 -11.59 9.19
C PHE A 268 -23.61 -10.17 9.59
N ASP A 269 -24.76 -10.00 10.25
CA ASP A 269 -25.04 -8.69 10.84
C ASP A 269 -24.23 -8.50 12.13
N LYS A 270 -24.09 -7.24 12.55
CA LYS A 270 -23.31 -6.90 13.74
C LYS A 270 -23.85 -7.61 14.97
N VAL A 271 -25.18 -7.59 15.17
CA VAL A 271 -25.87 -8.13 16.36
C VAL A 271 -25.61 -9.62 16.54
N LEU A 272 -25.66 -10.38 15.44
CA LEU A 272 -25.33 -11.80 15.42
C LEU A 272 -23.88 -12.04 15.82
N VAL A 273 -22.95 -11.22 15.32
CA VAL A 273 -21.55 -11.32 15.73
C VAL A 273 -21.41 -11.06 17.23
N GLU A 274 -22.08 -10.05 17.79
CA GLU A 274 -22.09 -9.79 19.24
C GLU A 274 -22.54 -11.04 20.03
N GLN A 275 -23.61 -11.70 19.58
CA GLN A 275 -24.10 -12.94 20.20
C GLN A 275 -23.11 -14.11 20.11
N ILE A 276 -22.37 -14.23 19.00
CA ILE A 276 -21.31 -15.24 18.84
C ILE A 276 -20.18 -14.99 19.84
N PHE A 277 -19.74 -13.73 19.99
CA PHE A 277 -18.73 -13.34 20.98
C PHE A 277 -19.21 -13.60 22.42
N GLU A 278 -20.44 -13.21 22.75
CA GLU A 278 -21.03 -13.49 24.07
C GLU A 278 -21.07 -14.99 24.36
N ARG A 279 -21.43 -15.81 23.38
CA ARG A 279 -21.48 -17.27 23.54
C ARG A 279 -20.08 -17.85 23.75
N TYR A 280 -19.09 -17.36 23.03
CA TYR A 280 -17.70 -17.74 23.24
C TYR A 280 -17.25 -17.45 24.68
N PHE A 281 -17.51 -16.24 25.19
CA PHE A 281 -17.16 -15.87 26.57
C PHE A 281 -17.88 -16.75 27.60
N GLN A 282 -19.14 -17.12 27.36
CA GLN A 282 -19.86 -18.05 28.23
C GLN A 282 -19.20 -19.42 28.29
N ILE A 283 -18.82 -19.98 27.12
CA ILE A 283 -18.18 -21.30 27.03
C ILE A 283 -16.84 -21.30 27.75
N GLN A 284 -16.04 -20.24 27.59
CA GLN A 284 -14.78 -20.11 28.29
C GLN A 284 -14.95 -20.12 29.82
N ASN A 285 -15.97 -19.44 30.34
CA ASN A 285 -16.27 -19.42 31.78
C ASN A 285 -16.73 -20.78 32.34
N GLU A 286 -17.09 -21.73 31.48
CA GLU A 286 -17.46 -23.09 31.86
C GLU A 286 -16.26 -24.03 32.00
N GLN A 287 -15.02 -23.57 31.73
CA GLN A 287 -13.79 -24.35 31.84
C GLN A 287 -13.65 -25.14 33.16
N ASN A 288 -14.02 -24.53 34.29
CA ASN A 288 -13.91 -25.15 35.61
C ASN A 288 -14.87 -26.34 35.84
N LYS A 289 -15.79 -26.60 34.90
CA LYS A 289 -16.79 -27.67 34.99
C LYS A 289 -16.43 -28.90 34.16
N ILE A 290 -15.25 -28.91 33.53
CA ILE A 290 -14.86 -29.91 32.55
C ILE A 290 -13.95 -30.94 33.20
N ASP A 291 -14.34 -32.21 33.12
CA ASP A 291 -13.54 -33.34 33.59
C ASP A 291 -12.24 -33.45 32.79
N LEU A 292 -11.14 -33.87 33.47
CA LEU A 292 -9.82 -34.03 32.85
C LEU A 292 -9.86 -34.94 31.61
N ASP A 293 -10.69 -35.97 31.60
CA ASP A 293 -10.86 -36.90 30.48
C ASP A 293 -11.43 -36.24 29.21
N ASN A 294 -12.13 -35.12 29.36
CA ASN A 294 -12.76 -34.38 28.25
C ASN A 294 -11.98 -33.12 27.85
N VAL A 295 -10.80 -32.89 28.43
CA VAL A 295 -9.99 -31.68 28.20
C VAL A 295 -9.56 -31.53 26.75
N ASN A 296 -9.11 -32.60 26.11
CA ASN A 296 -8.66 -32.56 24.71
C ASN A 296 -9.81 -32.19 23.77
N GLN A 297 -10.94 -32.82 24.00
CA GLN A 297 -12.19 -32.53 23.34
C GLN A 297 -12.54 -31.04 23.50
N TYR A 298 -12.54 -30.51 24.73
CA TYR A 298 -12.81 -29.09 24.99
C TYR A 298 -11.80 -28.16 24.30
N ALA A 299 -10.51 -28.53 24.27
CA ALA A 299 -9.47 -27.80 23.56
C ALA A 299 -9.79 -27.69 22.06
N GLU A 300 -10.31 -28.74 21.42
CA GLU A 300 -10.77 -28.67 20.02
C GLU A 300 -11.93 -27.68 19.84
N ILE A 301 -12.88 -27.60 20.78
CA ILE A 301 -13.96 -26.60 20.73
C ILE A 301 -13.39 -25.19 20.83
N LEU A 302 -12.49 -24.93 21.78
CA LEU A 302 -11.84 -23.63 21.93
C LEU A 302 -11.03 -23.25 20.69
N GLU A 303 -10.29 -24.20 20.10
CA GLU A 303 -9.57 -24.00 18.83
C GLU A 303 -10.53 -23.53 17.73
N ILE A 304 -11.63 -24.26 17.52
CA ILE A 304 -12.63 -23.93 16.48
C ILE A 304 -13.27 -22.57 16.73
N GLN A 305 -13.53 -22.21 17.99
CA GLN A 305 -14.08 -20.91 18.34
C GLN A 305 -13.10 -19.78 18.08
N LEU A 306 -11.82 -19.92 18.48
CA LEU A 306 -10.78 -18.94 18.17
C LEU A 306 -10.61 -18.77 16.65
N LEU A 307 -10.65 -19.86 15.87
CA LEU A 307 -10.65 -19.79 14.40
C LEU A 307 -11.87 -19.05 13.86
N THR A 308 -13.05 -19.29 14.43
CA THR A 308 -14.29 -18.56 14.09
C THR A 308 -14.11 -17.06 14.35
N LEU A 309 -13.59 -16.70 15.52
CA LEU A 309 -13.30 -15.30 15.88
C LEU A 309 -12.29 -14.68 14.92
N ASN A 310 -11.24 -15.40 14.53
CA ASN A 310 -10.26 -14.92 13.54
C ASN A 310 -10.90 -14.54 12.21
N TYR A 311 -11.80 -15.39 11.69
CA TYR A 311 -12.54 -15.06 10.47
C TYR A 311 -13.45 -13.84 10.66
N LEU A 312 -14.08 -13.67 11.83
CA LEU A 312 -14.90 -12.49 12.11
C LEU A 312 -14.05 -11.21 12.29
N ILE A 313 -12.89 -11.32 12.93
CA ILE A 313 -11.92 -10.23 13.10
C ILE A 313 -11.45 -9.75 11.72
N GLN A 314 -11.03 -10.65 10.84
CA GLN A 314 -10.64 -10.36 9.44
C GLN A 314 -11.72 -9.62 8.64
N ASN A 315 -12.99 -9.80 8.99
CA ASN A 315 -14.12 -9.10 8.39
C ASN A 315 -14.44 -7.75 9.08
N ASN A 316 -13.50 -7.17 9.83
CA ASN A 316 -13.57 -5.88 10.52
C ASN A 316 -14.58 -5.77 11.68
N TYR A 317 -15.08 -6.88 12.23
CA TYR A 317 -15.97 -6.84 13.40
C TYR A 317 -15.27 -6.53 14.73
N ALA A 318 -13.93 -6.55 14.76
CA ALA A 318 -13.11 -6.40 15.97
C ALA A 318 -13.40 -5.11 16.77
N ARG A 319 -13.66 -3.98 16.07
CA ARG A 319 -13.83 -2.63 16.67
C ARG A 319 -14.86 -2.54 17.80
N ALA A 320 -15.80 -3.48 17.90
CA ALA A 320 -16.83 -3.47 18.93
C ALA A 320 -16.41 -4.17 20.24
N PHE A 321 -15.38 -5.03 20.22
CA PHE A 321 -15.08 -5.95 21.33
C PHE A 321 -13.61 -6.00 21.74
N ASP A 322 -12.73 -5.22 21.13
CA ASP A 322 -11.26 -5.37 21.26
C ASP A 322 -10.75 -5.55 22.70
N PHE A 323 -11.20 -4.72 23.64
CA PHE A 323 -10.78 -4.79 25.05
C PHE A 323 -11.26 -6.06 25.76
N GLN A 324 -12.55 -6.34 25.66
CA GLN A 324 -13.15 -7.52 26.31
C GLN A 324 -12.59 -8.80 25.68
N LEU A 325 -12.38 -8.80 24.36
CA LEU A 325 -11.79 -9.93 23.67
C LEU A 325 -10.36 -10.19 24.16
N ILE A 326 -9.50 -9.16 24.22
CA ILE A 326 -8.13 -9.29 24.72
C ILE A 326 -8.13 -9.85 26.15
N GLU A 327 -8.94 -9.29 27.04
CA GLU A 327 -9.08 -9.75 28.44
C GLU A 327 -9.47 -11.23 28.51
N GLN A 328 -10.39 -11.67 27.66
CA GLN A 328 -10.88 -13.05 27.65
C GLN A 328 -9.89 -14.03 27.00
N ILE A 329 -9.20 -13.66 25.92
CA ILE A 329 -8.27 -14.60 25.26
C ILE A 329 -6.89 -14.66 25.94
N THR A 330 -6.47 -13.65 26.71
CA THR A 330 -5.16 -13.65 27.39
C THR A 330 -4.91 -14.89 28.26
N PRO A 331 -5.84 -15.33 29.14
CA PRO A 331 -5.69 -16.56 29.91
C PRO A 331 -5.46 -17.83 29.07
N LEU A 332 -5.90 -17.84 27.81
CA LEU A 332 -5.77 -19.01 26.94
C LEU A 332 -4.34 -19.23 26.44
N ILE A 333 -3.45 -18.24 26.53
CA ILE A 333 -2.02 -18.45 26.31
C ILE A 333 -1.44 -19.37 27.40
N ASP A 334 -1.97 -19.31 28.61
CA ASP A 334 -1.57 -20.17 29.72
C ASP A 334 -2.42 -21.44 29.88
N PHE A 335 -3.30 -21.72 28.91
CA PHE A 335 -4.15 -22.91 28.94
C PHE A 335 -3.30 -24.19 28.80
N ASP A 336 -2.92 -24.78 29.94
CA ASP A 336 -2.19 -26.04 30.05
C ASP A 336 -2.74 -26.90 31.21
N PRO A 337 -4.00 -27.35 31.12
CA PRO A 337 -4.66 -28.12 32.18
C PRO A 337 -4.00 -29.49 32.44
N LEU A 338 -3.20 -30.01 31.50
CA LEU A 338 -2.49 -31.28 31.62
C LEU A 338 -1.05 -31.11 32.14
N GLY A 339 -0.55 -29.88 32.26
CA GLY A 339 0.82 -29.60 32.73
C GLY A 339 1.93 -30.07 31.78
N VAL A 340 1.62 -30.27 30.50
CA VAL A 340 2.54 -30.89 29.53
C VAL A 340 3.50 -29.86 28.92
N ALA A 341 3.22 -28.56 29.04
CA ALA A 341 3.98 -27.53 28.34
C ALA A 341 5.40 -27.30 28.91
N THR A 342 5.61 -27.55 30.21
CA THR A 342 6.86 -27.18 30.93
C THR A 342 7.32 -28.24 31.94
N VAL A 343 7.23 -29.54 31.60
CA VAL A 343 7.70 -30.59 32.54
C VAL A 343 9.20 -30.40 32.80
N GLU A 344 9.54 -29.97 34.02
CA GLU A 344 10.90 -30.01 34.55
C GLU A 344 11.41 -31.46 34.46
N GLU A 345 12.69 -31.66 34.11
CA GLU A 345 13.36 -32.96 34.22
C GLU A 345 13.31 -33.40 35.69
N ASN A 346 12.24 -34.05 36.10
CA ASN A 346 12.13 -34.67 37.41
C ASN A 346 12.77 -36.05 37.29
N PRO A 347 13.95 -36.29 37.89
CA PRO A 347 14.74 -37.51 37.66
C PRO A 347 14.15 -38.76 38.38
N TYR A 348 12.87 -38.73 38.77
CA TYR A 348 12.23 -39.73 39.64
C TYR A 348 10.82 -40.18 39.21
N ASP A 349 10.28 -39.77 38.06
CA ASP A 349 9.01 -40.34 37.58
C ASP A 349 9.25 -41.38 36.48
N ASP A 350 9.46 -42.61 36.95
CA ASP A 350 9.43 -43.85 36.17
C ASP A 350 8.02 -44.08 35.55
N ASP A 351 8.03 -44.43 34.27
CA ASP A 351 7.11 -45.38 33.63
C ASP A 351 5.58 -45.11 33.53
N TYR A 352 5.08 -43.88 33.69
CA TYR A 352 3.73 -43.53 33.22
C TYR A 352 3.77 -42.68 31.95
N TYR A 353 3.99 -43.35 30.81
CA TYR A 353 3.85 -42.76 29.48
C TYR A 353 2.42 -42.20 29.30
N PHE A 354 2.23 -40.90 29.53
CA PHE A 354 1.22 -40.15 28.80
C PHE A 354 1.63 -40.20 27.33
N ASP A 355 0.84 -40.88 26.51
CA ASP A 355 1.05 -41.01 25.08
C ASP A 355 1.10 -39.58 24.46
N GLU A 356 2.32 -39.10 24.15
CA GLU A 356 2.64 -37.74 23.71
C GLU A 356 1.87 -37.30 22.46
N THR A 357 1.23 -38.24 21.76
CA THR A 357 0.45 -38.03 20.55
C THR A 357 -0.97 -37.47 20.80
N THR A 358 -1.40 -37.37 22.06
CA THR A 358 -2.80 -37.06 22.40
C THR A 358 -3.06 -35.65 22.96
N ASP A 359 -2.02 -34.86 23.31
CA ASP A 359 -2.23 -33.49 23.81
C ASP A 359 -2.63 -32.54 22.66
N SER A 360 -3.87 -32.03 22.74
CA SER A 360 -4.42 -31.04 21.81
C SER A 360 -4.46 -29.62 22.38
N THR A 361 -4.09 -29.44 23.66
CA THR A 361 -4.20 -28.15 24.36
C THR A 361 -3.29 -27.07 23.78
N TRP A 362 -2.13 -27.46 23.21
CA TRP A 362 -1.24 -26.54 22.52
C TRP A 362 -1.92 -25.81 21.35
N ARG A 363 -2.89 -26.44 20.66
CA ARG A 363 -3.60 -25.81 19.54
C ARG A 363 -4.40 -24.58 19.99
N VAL A 364 -4.88 -24.57 21.23
CA VAL A 364 -5.57 -23.41 21.83
C VAL A 364 -4.60 -22.24 22.00
N ARG A 365 -3.40 -22.50 22.56
CA ARG A 365 -2.33 -21.49 22.71
C ARG A 365 -1.92 -20.92 21.35
N ARG A 366 -1.72 -21.79 20.35
CA ARG A 366 -1.41 -21.41 18.96
C ARG A 366 -2.48 -20.49 18.35
N CYS A 367 -3.75 -20.89 18.43
CA CYS A 367 -4.85 -20.11 17.85
C CYS A 367 -5.07 -18.79 18.60
N THR A 368 -4.78 -18.74 19.90
CA THR A 368 -4.81 -17.51 20.69
C THR A 368 -3.74 -16.52 20.22
N LEU A 369 -2.51 -16.99 19.96
CA LEU A 369 -1.46 -16.17 19.36
C LEU A 369 -1.84 -15.64 17.98
N TYR A 370 -2.45 -16.49 17.14
CA TYR A 370 -2.98 -16.05 15.85
C TYR A 370 -4.09 -15.00 16.00
N THR A 371 -4.94 -15.12 17.01
CA THR A 371 -5.97 -14.11 17.30
C THR A 371 -5.36 -12.76 17.65
N PHE A 372 -4.32 -12.73 18.49
CA PHE A 372 -3.57 -11.51 18.75
C PHE A 372 -2.88 -10.94 17.50
N GLN A 373 -2.32 -11.79 16.64
CA GLN A 373 -1.71 -11.36 15.38
C GLN A 373 -2.73 -10.70 14.45
N GLU A 374 -3.92 -11.30 14.28
CA GLU A 374 -4.98 -10.72 13.45
C GLU A 374 -5.50 -9.39 14.03
N LEU A 375 -5.63 -9.28 15.36
CA LEU A 375 -5.95 -8.01 16.02
C LEU A 375 -4.89 -6.93 15.75
N LEU A 376 -3.60 -7.26 15.86
CA LEU A 376 -2.51 -6.31 15.59
C LEU A 376 -2.45 -5.88 14.12
N LYS A 377 -2.74 -6.78 13.18
CA LYS A 377 -2.79 -6.46 11.74
C LYS A 377 -3.90 -5.46 11.41
N ILE A 378 -5.07 -5.60 12.03
CA ILE A 378 -6.23 -4.74 11.77
C ILE A 378 -6.17 -3.46 12.61
N GLN A 379 -5.63 -3.54 13.83
CA GLN A 379 -5.52 -2.45 14.77
C GLN A 379 -4.15 -2.41 15.45
N PRO A 380 -3.14 -1.83 14.78
CA PRO A 380 -1.81 -1.68 15.36
C PRO A 380 -1.81 -0.96 16.72
N GLN A 381 -2.78 -0.06 16.97
CA GLN A 381 -2.90 0.68 18.24
C GLN A 381 -3.13 -0.17 19.49
N LEU A 382 -3.61 -1.41 19.33
CA LEU A 382 -3.82 -2.32 20.46
C LEU A 382 -2.50 -2.90 21.01
N TYR A 383 -1.36 -2.65 20.36
CA TYR A 383 -0.07 -3.22 20.79
C TYR A 383 0.27 -2.89 22.25
N LYS A 384 -0.01 -1.67 22.76
CA LYS A 384 0.25 -1.31 24.16
C LYS A 384 -0.55 -2.16 25.14
N LEU A 385 -1.83 -2.36 24.82
CA LEU A 385 -2.74 -3.17 25.63
C LEU A 385 -2.30 -4.63 25.64
N ILE A 386 -1.99 -5.17 24.46
CA ILE A 386 -1.50 -6.54 24.30
C ILE A 386 -0.15 -6.72 25.01
N LEU A 387 0.75 -5.73 24.93
CA LEU A 387 2.03 -5.74 25.61
C LEU A 387 1.84 -5.78 27.13
N SER A 388 0.96 -4.95 27.68
CA SER A 388 0.68 -4.98 29.12
C SER A 388 0.02 -6.29 29.57
N ALA A 389 -0.91 -6.83 28.77
CA ALA A 389 -1.59 -8.09 29.10
C ALA A 389 -0.63 -9.30 29.09
N LEU A 390 0.30 -9.35 28.14
CA LEU A 390 1.16 -10.52 27.91
C LEU A 390 2.56 -10.43 28.51
N PHE A 391 3.09 -9.21 28.67
CA PHE A 391 4.41 -8.91 29.23
C PHE A 391 4.31 -8.13 30.54
N GLY A 392 3.13 -8.05 31.17
CA GLY A 392 2.99 -7.53 32.52
C GLY A 392 3.77 -8.35 33.57
N PRO A 393 3.48 -8.20 34.88
CA PRO A 393 4.24 -8.84 35.96
C PRO A 393 4.31 -10.37 35.86
N ASN A 394 3.34 -11.00 35.18
CA ASN A 394 3.32 -12.45 35.00
C ASN A 394 4.23 -12.96 33.88
N GLN A 395 4.74 -12.07 33.01
CA GLN A 395 5.59 -12.35 31.85
C GLN A 395 5.17 -13.62 31.07
N ILE A 396 3.88 -13.72 30.74
CA ILE A 396 3.24 -14.93 30.19
C ILE A 396 3.99 -15.43 28.95
N ILE A 397 4.23 -14.54 27.98
CA ILE A 397 4.92 -14.90 26.73
C ILE A 397 6.37 -15.33 26.97
N MET A 398 7.09 -14.66 27.87
CA MET A 398 8.49 -14.99 28.16
C MET A 398 8.63 -16.35 28.84
N LYS A 399 7.67 -16.74 29.68
CA LYS A 399 7.59 -18.10 30.24
C LYS A 399 7.34 -19.13 29.14
N ARG A 400 6.37 -18.87 28.25
CA ARG A 400 5.98 -19.78 27.16
C ARG A 400 7.01 -19.90 26.03
N MET A 401 7.96 -18.98 25.91
CA MET A 401 9.12 -19.14 25.00
C MET A 401 9.97 -20.39 25.32
N ASN A 402 9.90 -20.92 26.55
CA ASN A 402 10.59 -22.14 26.96
C ASN A 402 9.77 -23.43 26.75
N GLU A 403 8.62 -23.37 26.08
CA GLU A 403 7.70 -24.50 25.91
C GLU A 403 8.30 -25.67 25.11
N LYS A 404 8.09 -26.93 25.48
CA LYS A 404 8.64 -28.10 24.76
C LYS A 404 8.22 -28.18 23.29
N ASN A 405 6.99 -27.74 22.97
CA ASN A 405 6.43 -27.82 21.62
C ASN A 405 7.01 -26.72 20.70
N ALA A 406 7.78 -27.16 19.69
CA ALA A 406 8.43 -26.27 18.73
C ALA A 406 7.44 -25.45 17.86
N GLU A 407 6.24 -25.96 17.57
CA GLU A 407 5.23 -25.20 16.82
C GLU A 407 4.72 -23.99 17.61
N ILE A 408 4.66 -24.08 18.95
CA ILE A 408 4.27 -22.96 19.80
C ILE A 408 5.39 -21.94 19.88
N LYS A 409 6.65 -22.37 20.10
CA LYS A 409 7.80 -21.46 20.05
C LYS A 409 7.81 -20.66 18.74
N LEU A 410 7.58 -21.34 17.61
CA LEU A 410 7.51 -20.70 16.29
C LEU A 410 6.38 -19.66 16.22
N SER A 411 5.19 -20.02 16.71
CA SER A 411 4.02 -19.14 16.70
C SER A 411 4.20 -17.91 17.61
N ILE A 412 4.91 -18.07 18.73
CA ILE A 412 5.27 -16.96 19.63
C ILE A 412 6.23 -16.00 18.91
N VAL A 413 7.27 -16.51 18.25
CA VAL A 413 8.21 -15.67 17.49
C VAL A 413 7.50 -14.92 16.37
N GLN A 414 6.60 -15.56 15.63
CA GLN A 414 5.78 -14.90 14.61
C GLN A 414 4.86 -13.82 15.21
N PHE A 415 4.30 -14.07 16.40
CA PHE A 415 3.50 -13.07 17.11
C PHE A 415 4.37 -11.87 17.51
N LEU A 416 5.57 -12.10 18.04
CA LEU A 416 6.53 -11.06 18.41
C LEU A 416 6.94 -10.20 17.22
N ILE A 417 7.13 -10.78 16.03
CA ILE A 417 7.42 -10.01 14.80
C ILE A 417 6.29 -9.02 14.51
N ASN A 418 5.04 -9.47 14.56
CA ASN A 418 3.87 -8.62 14.33
C ASN A 418 3.71 -7.55 15.41
N LEU A 419 4.02 -7.88 16.67
CA LEU A 419 3.99 -6.92 17.78
C LEU A 419 5.02 -5.81 17.61
N VAL A 420 6.25 -6.17 17.23
CA VAL A 420 7.33 -5.23 16.91
C VAL A 420 6.94 -4.32 15.74
N GLN A 421 6.41 -4.90 14.65
CA GLN A 421 5.93 -4.14 13.49
C GLN A 421 4.79 -3.18 13.85
N ALA A 422 3.82 -3.62 14.65
CA ALA A 422 2.69 -2.80 15.07
C ALA A 422 3.14 -1.60 15.93
N SER A 423 4.11 -1.81 16.81
CA SER A 423 4.66 -0.73 17.65
C SER A 423 5.31 0.40 16.85
N ALA A 424 5.83 0.10 15.65
CA ALA A 424 6.54 1.06 14.81
C ALA A 424 5.63 1.93 13.93
N ILE A 425 4.44 1.42 13.57
CA ILE A 425 3.45 2.18 12.78
C ILE A 425 3.00 3.43 13.55
N ILE A 426 3.04 3.36 14.88
CA ILE A 426 2.62 4.42 15.79
C ILE A 426 3.88 5.13 16.25
N ASN A 427 4.46 5.93 15.35
CA ASN A 427 5.59 6.80 15.66
C ASN A 427 5.20 7.73 16.83
N GLU A 428 5.71 7.41 18.01
CA GLU A 428 5.40 8.09 19.24
C GLU A 428 6.33 9.27 19.50
N ASP A 429 5.95 10.44 18.96
CA ASP A 429 6.24 11.72 19.60
C ASP A 429 5.25 11.87 20.79
N LEU A 430 5.53 11.19 21.89
CA LEU A 430 4.69 11.20 23.09
C LEU A 430 4.75 12.54 23.84
N ASN A 431 3.64 13.29 23.79
CA ASN A 431 3.24 14.14 24.90
C ASN A 431 2.62 13.25 25.98
N SER A 432 3.21 13.24 27.17
CA SER A 432 2.79 12.49 28.37
C SER A 432 1.36 12.77 28.86
N THR A 433 0.69 13.80 28.33
CA THR A 433 -0.67 14.20 28.72
C THR A 433 -1.77 13.41 28.02
N ASP A 434 -1.56 12.93 26.78
CA ASP A 434 -2.56 12.13 26.05
C ASP A 434 -2.57 10.66 26.49
N GLU A 435 -1.40 10.15 26.89
CA GLU A 435 -1.29 8.85 27.56
C GLU A 435 -2.14 8.80 28.83
N ILE A 436 -2.14 9.87 29.62
CA ILE A 436 -2.95 9.92 30.84
C ILE A 436 -4.44 9.89 30.50
N GLN A 437 -4.90 10.51 29.40
CA GLN A 437 -6.32 10.51 29.02
C GLN A 437 -6.80 9.17 28.46
N GLN A 438 -6.04 8.54 27.55
CA GLN A 438 -6.37 7.19 27.07
C GLN A 438 -6.23 6.15 28.19
N LEU A 439 -5.21 6.29 29.05
CA LEU A 439 -5.06 5.45 30.23
C LEU A 439 -6.10 5.76 31.31
N THR A 440 -6.69 6.96 31.42
CA THR A 440 -7.76 7.21 32.39
C THR A 440 -9.09 6.55 32.02
N LEU A 441 -9.37 6.33 30.74
CA LEU A 441 -10.47 5.47 30.32
C LEU A 441 -10.17 3.98 30.59
N ILE A 442 -8.89 3.60 30.55
CA ILE A 442 -8.41 2.23 30.84
C ILE A 442 -8.27 1.98 32.36
N LYS A 443 -8.07 3.02 33.19
CA LYS A 443 -7.86 2.94 34.65
C LYS A 443 -9.07 2.46 35.46
N GLN A 444 -10.21 2.14 34.83
CA GLN A 444 -11.32 1.49 35.52
C GLN A 444 -11.19 -0.04 35.60
N ARG A 445 -10.19 -0.67 34.97
CA ARG A 445 -9.90 -2.10 35.17
C ARG A 445 -8.38 -2.32 35.28
N SER A 446 -8.02 -3.15 36.26
CA SER A 446 -6.68 -3.41 36.79
C SER A 446 -5.69 -3.94 35.75
N ILE A 447 -5.02 -3.05 35.03
CA ILE A 447 -3.90 -3.39 34.14
C ILE A 447 -2.60 -2.85 34.76
N PRO A 448 -1.58 -3.68 35.04
CA PRO A 448 -0.31 -3.28 35.66
C PRO A 448 0.48 -2.27 34.80
N PRO A 449 1.42 -1.50 35.39
CA PRO A 449 2.35 -0.67 34.63
C PRO A 449 3.13 -1.53 33.63
N SER A 450 3.20 -1.07 32.38
CA SER A 450 3.84 -1.77 31.26
C SER A 450 5.37 -1.86 31.41
N ILE A 451 5.96 -2.98 30.99
CA ILE A 451 7.41 -3.09 30.75
C ILE A 451 7.83 -2.02 29.73
N SER A 452 8.99 -1.39 29.93
CA SER A 452 9.50 -0.43 28.94
C SER A 452 9.92 -1.15 27.65
N LEU A 453 9.79 -0.49 26.49
CA LEU A 453 10.14 -1.10 25.21
C LEU A 453 11.61 -1.55 25.15
N ILE A 454 12.51 -0.84 25.85
CA ILE A 454 13.94 -1.19 25.94
C ILE A 454 14.13 -2.50 26.71
N GLU A 455 13.52 -2.63 27.90
CA GLU A 455 13.59 -3.86 28.71
C GLU A 455 13.02 -5.06 27.94
N LEU A 456 11.95 -4.86 27.16
CA LEU A 456 11.40 -5.90 26.29
C LEU A 456 12.42 -6.31 25.22
N VAL A 457 13.03 -5.35 24.52
CA VAL A 457 14.05 -5.64 23.50
C VAL A 457 15.23 -6.40 24.09
N GLU A 458 15.70 -6.03 25.28
CA GLU A 458 16.81 -6.75 25.94
C GLU A 458 16.46 -8.20 26.25
N GLN A 459 15.27 -8.45 26.79
CA GLN A 459 14.77 -9.80 27.07
C GLN A 459 14.61 -10.63 25.79
N LEU A 460 14.11 -10.04 24.71
CA LEU A 460 13.95 -10.71 23.43
C LEU A 460 15.31 -11.08 22.82
N LEU A 461 16.31 -10.20 22.90
CA LEU A 461 17.66 -10.48 22.41
C LEU A 461 18.31 -11.63 23.18
N GLU A 462 18.13 -11.72 24.50
CA GLU A 462 18.61 -12.86 25.30
C GLU A 462 17.97 -14.17 24.85
N LYS A 463 16.66 -14.18 24.59
CA LYS A 463 15.97 -15.38 24.10
C LYS A 463 16.41 -15.77 22.69
N ILE A 464 16.60 -14.82 21.78
CA ILE A 464 17.13 -15.09 20.43
C ILE A 464 18.52 -15.71 20.52
N GLN A 465 19.38 -15.18 21.40
CA GLN A 465 20.74 -15.71 21.60
C GLN A 465 20.72 -17.14 22.14
N LEU A 466 19.82 -17.47 23.08
CA LEU A 466 19.64 -18.84 23.57
C LEU A 466 19.18 -19.80 22.46
N ILE A 467 18.18 -19.42 21.67
CA ILE A 467 17.69 -20.22 20.53
C ILE A 467 18.81 -20.48 19.51
N PHE A 468 19.66 -19.48 19.28
CA PHE A 468 20.77 -19.60 18.34
C PHE A 468 21.84 -20.57 18.86
N ASN A 469 22.21 -20.45 20.14
CA ASN A 469 23.23 -21.28 20.78
C ASN A 469 22.81 -22.74 20.99
N ASP A 470 21.52 -23.03 21.08
CA ASP A 470 21.02 -24.40 21.24
C ASP A 470 21.16 -25.20 19.93
N SER A 471 21.98 -26.26 19.94
CA SER A 471 22.21 -27.11 18.77
C SER A 471 21.04 -28.05 18.44
N GLN A 472 20.15 -28.30 19.40
CA GLN A 472 18.99 -29.19 19.25
C GLN A 472 17.75 -28.47 18.70
N GLU A 473 17.74 -27.13 18.71
CA GLU A 473 16.59 -26.34 18.22
C GLU A 473 16.34 -26.47 16.71
N GLN A 474 15.07 -26.43 16.33
CA GLN A 474 14.65 -26.57 14.93
C GLN A 474 15.16 -25.40 14.06
N GLN A 475 15.63 -25.72 12.85
CA GLN A 475 16.09 -24.72 11.88
C GLN A 475 15.01 -23.70 11.49
N SER A 476 13.73 -24.11 11.46
CA SER A 476 12.57 -23.23 11.24
C SER A 476 12.48 -22.14 12.32
N LEU A 477 12.64 -22.50 13.59
CA LEU A 477 12.60 -21.57 14.71
C LEU A 477 13.78 -20.59 14.67
N LYS A 478 14.98 -21.06 14.34
CA LYS A 478 16.16 -20.20 14.14
C LYS A 478 15.95 -19.20 13.00
N SER A 479 15.33 -19.65 11.89
CA SER A 479 14.99 -18.79 10.75
C SER A 479 14.02 -17.66 11.15
N GLU A 480 12.89 -17.99 11.79
CA GLU A 480 11.94 -16.98 12.27
C GLU A 480 12.55 -16.05 13.34
N SER A 481 13.39 -16.58 14.24
CA SER A 481 14.09 -15.75 15.24
C SER A 481 15.04 -14.74 14.60
N THR A 482 15.60 -15.07 13.42
CA THR A 482 16.41 -14.12 12.63
C THR A 482 15.54 -13.03 12.00
N LYS A 483 14.32 -13.36 11.57
CA LYS A 483 13.34 -12.35 11.10
C LYS A 483 12.89 -11.43 12.24
N LEU A 484 12.73 -11.96 13.45
CA LEU A 484 12.47 -11.16 14.65
C LEU A 484 13.65 -10.21 14.94
N LEU A 485 14.89 -10.70 14.87
CA LEU A 485 16.08 -9.87 15.00
C LEU A 485 16.10 -8.72 13.98
N LEU A 486 15.75 -9.01 12.72
CA LEU A 486 15.64 -8.00 11.67
C LEU A 486 14.54 -6.97 11.97
N ALA A 487 13.37 -7.41 12.40
CA ALA A 487 12.28 -6.51 12.80
C ALA A 487 12.73 -5.59 13.96
N ILE A 488 13.39 -6.14 14.98
CA ILE A 488 13.95 -5.36 16.10
C ILE A 488 14.93 -4.30 15.57
N GLY A 489 15.86 -4.67 14.70
CA GLY A 489 16.83 -3.72 14.12
C GLY A 489 16.21 -2.65 13.21
N GLN A 490 15.10 -2.94 12.54
CA GLN A 490 14.39 -2.00 11.66
C GLN A 490 13.57 -0.99 12.44
N TYR A 491 12.91 -1.43 13.52
CA TYR A 491 11.87 -0.65 14.18
C TYR A 491 12.27 -0.07 15.54
N PHE A 492 13.25 -0.67 16.23
CA PHE A 492 13.75 -0.19 17.53
C PHE A 492 15.12 0.48 17.44
N ASN A 493 15.53 0.93 16.25
CA ASN A 493 16.87 1.48 16.01
C ASN A 493 17.24 2.62 16.98
N SER A 494 16.39 3.62 17.21
CA SER A 494 16.67 4.75 18.12
C SER A 494 16.98 4.28 19.55
N TYR A 495 16.21 3.34 20.07
CA TYR A 495 16.42 2.73 21.37
C TYR A 495 17.72 1.93 21.42
N ILE A 496 17.99 1.11 20.39
CA ILE A 496 19.22 0.31 20.26
C ILE A 496 20.47 1.20 20.26
N GLN A 497 20.43 2.37 19.61
CA GLN A 497 21.59 3.29 19.57
C GLN A 497 21.97 3.84 20.95
N THR A 498 20.98 4.02 21.85
CA THR A 498 21.20 4.56 23.19
C THR A 498 21.61 3.52 24.23
N SER A 499 21.26 2.23 24.03
CA SER A 499 21.60 1.14 24.93
C SER A 499 22.86 0.38 24.48
N HIS A 500 23.93 0.48 25.27
CA HIS A 500 25.16 -0.31 25.05
C HIS A 500 24.88 -1.81 25.03
N SER A 501 24.03 -2.28 25.94
CA SER A 501 23.63 -3.69 26.09
C SER A 501 22.94 -4.22 24.83
N CYS A 502 21.90 -3.52 24.32
CA CYS A 502 21.19 -3.92 23.11
C CYS A 502 22.12 -3.92 21.89
N TYR A 503 22.89 -2.85 21.71
CA TYR A 503 23.76 -2.67 20.56
C TYR A 503 24.83 -3.76 20.50
N LEU A 504 25.47 -4.06 21.63
CA LEU A 504 26.48 -5.12 21.73
C LEU A 504 25.88 -6.50 21.46
N LYS A 505 24.79 -6.86 22.13
CA LYS A 505 24.12 -8.18 21.97
C LYS A 505 23.72 -8.44 20.52
N ILE A 506 23.15 -7.46 19.81
CA ILE A 506 22.78 -7.63 18.41
C ILE A 506 24.01 -7.94 17.55
N VAL A 507 25.12 -7.22 17.76
CA VAL A 507 26.35 -7.43 17.01
C VAL A 507 26.98 -8.79 17.32
N GLU A 508 26.93 -9.24 18.57
CA GLU A 508 27.37 -10.58 18.97
C GLU A 508 26.55 -11.69 18.28
N ILE A 509 25.22 -11.57 18.26
CA ILE A 509 24.33 -12.50 17.56
C ILE A 509 24.66 -12.53 16.06
N ILE A 510 24.84 -11.36 15.43
CA ILE A 510 25.21 -11.27 14.02
C ILE A 510 26.60 -11.89 13.77
N HIS A 511 27.58 -11.61 14.64
CA HIS A 511 28.92 -12.19 14.58
C HIS A 511 28.87 -13.72 14.61
N GLN A 512 28.13 -14.30 15.55
CA GLN A 512 27.92 -15.75 15.63
C GLN A 512 27.28 -16.32 14.36
N SER A 513 26.31 -15.62 13.76
CA SER A 513 25.64 -16.10 12.54
C SER A 513 26.55 -16.14 11.31
N ILE A 514 27.52 -15.22 11.21
CA ILE A 514 28.40 -15.09 10.04
C ILE A 514 29.69 -15.90 10.22
N ILE A 515 30.32 -15.81 11.39
CA ILE A 515 31.68 -16.34 11.67
C ILE A 515 31.64 -17.63 12.51
N GLY A 516 30.55 -17.88 13.25
CA GLY A 516 30.47 -18.99 14.20
C GLY A 516 30.73 -20.36 13.57
N SER A 517 31.67 -21.10 14.15
CA SER A 517 32.13 -22.41 13.66
C SER A 517 31.27 -23.59 14.12
N SER A 518 30.37 -23.40 15.07
CA SER A 518 29.62 -24.47 15.74
C SER A 518 28.20 -24.72 15.19
N ILE A 519 27.63 -23.81 14.39
CA ILE A 519 26.24 -23.88 13.91
C ILE A 519 26.20 -23.55 12.41
N ASN A 520 25.73 -24.49 11.58
CA ASN A 520 25.49 -24.25 10.15
C ASN A 520 24.26 -23.33 9.98
N TYR A 521 24.47 -22.01 10.04
CA TYR A 521 23.43 -21.03 9.67
C TYR A 521 23.16 -21.04 8.17
N SER A 522 21.89 -20.99 7.79
CA SER A 522 21.46 -20.90 6.39
C SER A 522 21.87 -19.56 5.78
N ASN A 523 21.98 -19.51 4.44
CA ASN A 523 22.29 -18.27 3.74
C ASN A 523 21.22 -17.18 3.97
N GLU A 524 19.96 -17.57 4.16
CA GLU A 524 18.86 -16.65 4.47
C GLU A 524 19.02 -16.02 5.85
N GLN A 525 19.43 -16.80 6.85
CA GLN A 525 19.71 -16.30 8.20
C GLN A 525 20.89 -15.32 8.17
N LYS A 526 21.99 -15.68 7.52
CA LYS A 526 23.16 -14.80 7.35
C LYS A 526 22.79 -13.49 6.65
N LEU A 527 21.97 -13.56 5.60
CA LEU A 527 21.50 -12.39 4.88
C LEU A 527 20.65 -11.47 5.78
N ALA A 528 19.70 -12.04 6.53
CA ALA A 528 18.86 -11.28 7.46
C ALA A 528 19.70 -10.61 8.55
N SER A 529 20.72 -11.27 9.10
CA SER A 529 21.68 -10.67 10.05
C SER A 529 22.41 -9.44 9.47
N ILE A 530 22.85 -9.50 8.21
CA ILE A 530 23.47 -8.36 7.52
C ILE A 530 22.47 -7.22 7.34
N LEU A 531 21.23 -7.53 6.97
CA LEU A 531 20.16 -6.54 6.84
C LEU A 531 19.79 -5.89 8.18
N THR A 532 19.88 -6.63 9.30
CA THR A 532 19.74 -6.07 10.65
C THR A 532 20.84 -5.04 10.91
N MET A 533 22.11 -5.41 10.64
CA MET A 533 23.25 -4.49 10.78
C MET A 533 23.06 -3.22 9.94
N LYS A 534 22.66 -3.40 8.67
CA LYS A 534 22.35 -2.29 7.75
C LYS A 534 21.28 -1.35 8.30
N SER A 535 20.24 -1.90 8.91
CA SER A 535 19.12 -1.12 9.46
C SER A 535 19.55 -0.29 10.66
N ILE A 536 20.37 -0.86 11.54
CA ILE A 536 20.93 -0.17 12.70
C ILE A 536 21.86 0.96 12.24
N LEU A 537 22.75 0.70 11.28
CA LEU A 537 23.75 1.68 10.82
C LEU A 537 23.16 2.93 10.15
N LYS A 538 22.00 2.84 9.50
CA LYS A 538 21.38 3.98 8.79
C LYS A 538 21.06 5.18 9.70
N ILE A 539 20.90 4.96 11.00
CA ILE A 539 20.48 5.98 11.98
C ILE A 539 21.46 6.03 13.15
N THR A 540 22.71 5.60 12.96
CA THR A 540 23.72 5.64 14.03
C THR A 540 24.10 7.09 14.35
N GLU A 541 24.03 7.45 15.63
CA GLU A 541 24.48 8.72 16.19
C GLU A 541 25.86 8.57 16.87
N PRO A 542 26.64 9.66 17.06
CA PRO A 542 27.97 9.57 17.66
C PRO A 542 27.93 9.25 19.16
N VAL A 543 28.29 8.03 19.56
CA VAL A 543 28.41 7.62 20.96
C VAL A 543 29.73 6.86 21.22
N SER A 544 30.44 7.22 22.29
CA SER A 544 31.82 6.73 22.54
C SER A 544 31.95 5.21 22.65
N PHE A 545 30.98 4.53 23.27
CA PHE A 545 31.01 3.06 23.42
C PHE A 545 30.87 2.31 22.10
N GLN A 546 30.37 2.96 21.04
CA GLN A 546 30.11 2.29 19.76
C GLN A 546 31.38 2.06 18.95
N VAL A 547 32.45 2.84 19.19
CA VAL A 547 33.72 2.74 18.43
C VAL A 547 34.27 1.30 18.36
N PRO A 548 34.49 0.58 19.47
CA PRO A 548 34.97 -0.81 19.41
C PRO A 548 33.97 -1.76 18.72
N ILE A 549 32.67 -1.52 18.88
CA ILE A 549 31.63 -2.36 18.27
C ILE A 549 31.57 -2.14 16.75
N LEU A 550 31.73 -0.91 16.27
CA LEU A 550 31.82 -0.58 14.85
C LEU A 550 33.07 -1.20 14.21
N GLN A 551 34.21 -1.24 14.92
CA GLN A 551 35.41 -1.96 14.47
C GLN A 551 35.14 -3.46 14.32
N GLN A 552 34.38 -4.06 15.25
CA GLN A 552 33.95 -5.45 15.15
C GLN A 552 33.00 -5.69 13.97
N MET A 553 32.04 -4.79 13.72
CA MET A 553 31.15 -4.84 12.55
C MET A 553 31.94 -4.86 11.24
N VAL A 554 33.04 -4.10 11.14
CA VAL A 554 33.94 -4.16 9.96
C VAL A 554 34.47 -5.59 9.75
N GLN A 555 34.95 -6.25 10.81
CA GLN A 555 35.46 -7.62 10.68
C GLN A 555 34.38 -8.60 10.23
N ILE A 556 33.16 -8.46 10.76
CA ILE A 556 32.01 -9.28 10.36
C ILE A 556 31.69 -9.08 8.87
N LEU A 557 31.65 -7.84 8.40
CA LEU A 557 31.33 -7.53 7.01
C LEU A 557 32.43 -8.00 6.06
N ILE A 558 33.70 -7.94 6.47
CA ILE A 558 34.82 -8.53 5.71
C ILE A 558 34.62 -10.03 5.51
N GLU A 559 34.21 -10.75 6.56
CA GLU A 559 33.94 -12.18 6.45
C GLU A 559 32.70 -12.47 5.60
N ALA A 560 31.66 -11.64 5.73
CA ALA A 560 30.44 -11.74 4.93
C ALA A 560 30.73 -11.61 3.42
N VAL A 561 31.51 -10.62 2.99
CA VAL A 561 31.80 -10.40 1.56
C VAL A 561 32.71 -11.48 0.95
N ASN A 562 33.33 -12.31 1.78
CA ASN A 562 34.11 -13.48 1.35
C ASN A 562 33.30 -14.78 1.24
N GLN A 563 32.03 -14.79 1.69
CA GLN A 563 31.12 -15.92 1.52
C GLN A 563 30.84 -16.21 0.04
N LYS A 564 30.49 -17.45 -0.31
CA LYS A 564 30.21 -17.83 -1.72
C LYS A 564 28.86 -17.33 -2.25
N TYR A 565 27.90 -17.03 -1.36
CA TYR A 565 26.53 -16.69 -1.75
C TYR A 565 26.41 -15.22 -2.17
N ILE A 566 25.98 -14.99 -3.41
CA ILE A 566 25.99 -13.67 -4.07
C ILE A 566 25.24 -12.60 -3.28
N ARG A 567 24.03 -12.89 -2.78
CA ARG A 567 23.22 -11.90 -2.05
C ARG A 567 23.88 -11.43 -0.74
N ILE A 568 24.60 -12.32 -0.06
CA ILE A 568 25.38 -11.95 1.14
C ILE A 568 26.53 -11.01 0.75
N GLN A 569 27.22 -11.27 -0.36
CA GLN A 569 28.28 -10.39 -0.84
C GLN A 569 27.75 -8.99 -1.18
N VAL A 570 26.65 -8.93 -1.95
CA VAL A 570 25.97 -7.68 -2.35
C VAL A 570 25.57 -6.86 -1.14
N GLU A 571 24.81 -7.45 -0.20
CA GLU A 571 24.38 -6.74 0.99
C GLU A 571 25.52 -6.43 1.96
N GLY A 572 26.56 -7.27 2.00
CA GLY A 572 27.78 -7.01 2.75
C GLY A 572 28.49 -5.73 2.27
N TYR A 573 28.70 -5.59 0.96
CA TYR A 573 29.32 -4.38 0.39
C TYR A 573 28.45 -3.13 0.57
N ASN A 574 27.13 -3.24 0.35
CA ASN A 574 26.20 -2.13 0.55
C ASN A 574 26.14 -1.68 2.03
N THR A 575 26.21 -2.62 2.96
CA THR A 575 26.24 -2.32 4.40
C THR A 575 27.58 -1.69 4.80
N MET A 576 28.67 -2.13 4.19
CA MET A 576 30.01 -1.54 4.38
C MET A 576 30.08 -0.09 3.86
N ASP A 577 29.43 0.22 2.74
CA ASP A 577 29.31 1.59 2.20
C ASP A 577 28.58 2.52 3.18
N ILE A 578 27.44 2.06 3.74
CA ILE A 578 26.71 2.79 4.78
C ILE A 578 27.59 3.02 6.02
N LEU A 579 28.31 1.98 6.47
CA LEU A 579 29.23 2.08 7.60
C LEU A 579 30.28 3.17 7.38
N ILE A 580 30.88 3.25 6.19
CA ILE A 580 31.87 4.30 5.85
C ILE A 580 31.26 5.70 5.98
N GLY A 581 30.01 5.88 5.53
CA GLY A 581 29.27 7.12 5.72
C GLY A 581 29.14 7.50 7.20
N VAL A 582 28.76 6.53 8.05
CA VAL A 582 28.66 6.69 9.51
C VAL A 582 30.00 7.07 10.13
N LEU A 583 31.08 6.35 9.78
CA LEU A 583 32.42 6.63 10.29
C LEU A 583 32.87 8.06 9.99
N LYS A 584 32.56 8.56 8.78
CA LYS A 584 32.94 9.92 8.36
C LYS A 584 32.11 11.01 9.04
N GLN A 585 30.80 10.81 9.15
CA GLN A 585 29.89 11.83 9.67
C GLN A 585 30.01 12.01 11.18
N ASN A 586 30.26 10.92 11.91
CA ASN A 586 30.08 10.89 13.35
C ASN A 586 31.40 10.76 14.14
N TYR A 587 32.49 10.32 13.51
CA TYR A 587 33.72 9.99 14.22
C TYR A 587 34.98 10.56 13.56
N GLN A 588 36.07 10.62 14.35
CA GLN A 588 37.39 11.00 13.85
C GLN A 588 38.02 9.85 13.06
N GLU A 589 38.57 10.16 11.89
CA GLU A 589 39.18 9.19 10.96
C GLU A 589 40.27 8.31 11.61
N GLN A 590 41.06 8.88 12.52
CA GLN A 590 42.17 8.18 13.21
C GLN A 590 41.71 6.93 13.98
N LEU A 591 40.47 6.91 14.48
CA LEU A 591 39.92 5.79 15.24
C LEU A 591 39.66 4.55 14.38
N PHE A 592 39.56 4.71 13.05
CA PHE A 592 39.17 3.64 12.12
C PHE A 592 40.19 3.41 10.99
N GLN A 593 41.39 3.98 11.10
CA GLN A 593 42.40 3.92 10.04
C GLN A 593 42.75 2.48 9.63
N GLU A 594 42.95 1.58 10.59
CA GLU A 594 43.24 0.16 10.30
C GLU A 594 42.08 -0.53 9.56
N SER A 595 40.84 -0.29 10.03
CA SER A 595 39.62 -0.82 9.41
C SER A 595 39.45 -0.33 7.98
N LEU A 596 39.66 0.96 7.74
CA LEU A 596 39.57 1.57 6.41
C LEU A 596 40.63 1.01 5.44
N ILE A 597 41.85 0.76 5.92
CA ILE A 597 42.91 0.13 5.11
C ILE A 597 42.51 -1.30 4.69
N LYS A 598 41.95 -2.10 5.61
CA LYS A 598 41.48 -3.46 5.29
C LYS A 598 40.36 -3.45 4.26
N ILE A 599 39.37 -2.56 4.42
CA ILE A 599 38.27 -2.39 3.46
C ILE A 599 38.82 -2.02 2.08
N LYS A 600 39.76 -1.06 2.02
CA LYS A 600 40.41 -0.65 0.77
C LYS A 600 41.11 -1.82 0.08
N GLN A 601 41.89 -2.62 0.81
CA GLN A 601 42.62 -3.76 0.25
C GLN A 601 41.67 -4.78 -0.40
N ILE A 602 40.55 -5.10 0.28
CA ILE A 602 39.54 -6.02 -0.25
C ILE A 602 38.91 -5.45 -1.52
N LEU A 603 38.56 -4.17 -1.53
CA LEU A 603 38.01 -3.50 -2.69
C LEU A 603 38.94 -3.62 -3.90
N ILE A 604 40.22 -3.25 -3.75
CA ILE A 604 41.21 -3.25 -4.83
C ILE A 604 41.42 -4.66 -5.41
N ILE A 605 41.46 -5.68 -4.55
CA ILE A 605 41.61 -7.08 -4.98
C ILE A 605 40.35 -7.55 -5.73
N LYS A 606 39.16 -7.35 -5.15
CA LYS A 606 37.91 -7.90 -5.69
C LYS A 606 37.44 -7.19 -6.95
N ILE A 607 37.66 -5.88 -7.05
CA ILE A 607 37.21 -5.10 -8.20
C ILE A 607 37.92 -5.52 -9.49
N GLN A 608 39.11 -6.11 -9.41
CA GLN A 608 39.87 -6.60 -10.57
C GLN A 608 39.40 -7.97 -11.08
N ILE A 609 38.55 -8.70 -10.32
CA ILE A 609 38.09 -10.03 -10.71
C ILE A 609 36.98 -9.92 -11.76
N ASP A 610 37.21 -10.48 -12.95
CA ASP A 610 36.25 -10.40 -14.06
C ASP A 610 35.13 -11.43 -13.99
N THR A 611 35.32 -12.54 -13.28
CA THR A 611 34.33 -13.61 -13.12
C THR A 611 33.23 -13.33 -12.10
N LEU A 612 33.27 -12.17 -11.42
CA LEU A 612 32.23 -11.79 -10.46
C LEU A 612 30.88 -11.50 -11.14
N ASP A 613 29.81 -11.82 -10.41
CA ASP A 613 28.43 -11.46 -10.78
C ASP A 613 28.26 -9.93 -10.94
N GLN A 614 27.32 -9.52 -11.79
CA GLN A 614 27.10 -8.10 -12.07
C GLN A 614 26.60 -7.32 -10.84
N GLU A 615 25.72 -7.90 -10.01
CA GLU A 615 25.21 -7.23 -8.80
C GLU A 615 26.36 -6.98 -7.79
N VAL A 616 27.30 -7.92 -7.69
CA VAL A 616 28.48 -7.79 -6.83
C VAL A 616 29.39 -6.68 -7.34
N LYS A 617 29.61 -6.60 -8.66
CA LYS A 617 30.40 -5.53 -9.29
C LYS A 617 29.77 -4.15 -9.07
N GLN A 618 28.44 -4.03 -9.15
CA GLN A 618 27.73 -2.78 -8.86
C GLN A 618 27.94 -2.35 -7.40
N SER A 619 27.78 -3.28 -6.45
CA SER A 619 27.94 -3.02 -5.02
C SER A 619 29.38 -2.63 -4.66
N LEU A 620 30.37 -3.28 -5.30
CA LEU A 620 31.79 -2.91 -5.18
C LEU A 620 32.07 -1.48 -5.71
N LEU A 621 31.47 -1.08 -6.83
CA LEU A 621 31.61 0.27 -7.37
C LEU A 621 30.92 1.31 -6.47
N SER A 622 29.80 0.98 -5.83
CA SER A 622 29.18 1.83 -4.81
C SER A 622 30.11 2.02 -3.61
N LEU A 623 30.65 0.92 -3.08
CA LEU A 623 31.62 0.96 -1.98
C LEU A 623 32.86 1.79 -2.32
N ALA A 624 33.39 1.63 -3.54
CA ALA A 624 34.49 2.47 -4.03
C ALA A 624 34.09 3.95 -4.01
N THR A 625 32.90 4.27 -4.51
CA THR A 625 32.38 5.64 -4.53
C THR A 625 32.30 6.23 -3.12
N GLY A 626 31.76 5.48 -2.14
CA GLY A 626 31.69 5.89 -0.74
C GLY A 626 33.06 6.17 -0.13
N LEU A 627 34.03 5.27 -0.34
CA LEU A 627 35.41 5.46 0.13
C LEU A 627 36.06 6.70 -0.47
N PHE A 628 35.93 6.92 -1.78
CA PHE A 628 36.49 8.11 -2.44
C PHE A 628 35.84 9.40 -1.96
N LYS A 629 34.52 9.41 -1.85
CA LYS A 629 33.75 10.58 -1.40
C LYS A 629 34.13 11.01 0.02
N HIS A 630 34.39 10.05 0.91
CA HIS A 630 34.58 10.31 2.34
C HIS A 630 36.05 10.31 2.78
N PHE A 631 36.93 9.55 2.11
CA PHE A 631 38.31 9.27 2.51
C PHE A 631 39.28 9.18 1.30
N GLU A 632 39.27 10.20 0.42
CA GLU A 632 40.13 10.29 -0.78
C GLU A 632 41.63 10.06 -0.47
N SER A 633 42.12 10.53 0.68
CA SER A 633 43.52 10.41 1.13
C SER A 633 44.02 8.98 1.33
N LEU A 634 43.13 7.99 1.43
CA LEU A 634 43.50 6.57 1.62
C LEU A 634 44.08 5.93 0.35
N PHE A 635 43.78 6.51 -0.82
CA PHE A 635 44.18 5.96 -2.10
C PHE A 635 45.50 6.59 -2.57
N THR A 636 46.45 5.73 -2.87
CA THR A 636 47.68 6.14 -3.56
C THR A 636 47.36 6.47 -5.02
N LYS A 637 48.17 7.34 -5.64
CA LYS A 637 48.01 7.68 -7.06
C LYS A 637 47.97 6.44 -7.96
N THR A 638 48.80 5.42 -7.67
CA THR A 638 48.82 4.15 -8.41
C THR A 638 47.50 3.38 -8.31
N GLU A 639 46.85 3.37 -7.14
CA GLU A 639 45.55 2.70 -6.97
C GLU A 639 44.43 3.45 -7.71
N ILE A 640 44.48 4.78 -7.74
CA ILE A 640 43.52 5.60 -8.51
C ILE A 640 43.64 5.29 -10.01
N GLU A 641 44.86 5.19 -10.55
CA GLU A 641 45.10 4.82 -11.96
C GLU A 641 44.57 3.42 -12.29
N GLN A 642 44.79 2.44 -11.40
CA GLN A 642 44.26 1.07 -11.58
C GLN A 642 42.73 1.04 -11.60
N LEU A 643 42.07 1.82 -10.74
CA LEU A 643 40.62 1.93 -10.71
C LEU A 643 40.08 2.65 -11.95
N ALA A 644 40.77 3.69 -12.43
CA ALA A 644 40.42 4.38 -13.68
C ALA A 644 40.48 3.44 -14.89
N GLN A 645 41.53 2.61 -14.98
CA GLN A 645 41.64 1.59 -16.02
C GLN A 645 40.53 0.53 -15.92
N THR A 646 40.22 0.07 -14.71
CA THR A 646 39.14 -0.90 -14.47
C THR A 646 37.77 -0.32 -14.85
N ALA A 647 37.50 0.93 -14.46
CA ALA A 647 36.30 1.66 -14.84
C ALA A 647 36.18 1.83 -16.36
N GLN A 648 37.28 2.16 -17.04
CA GLN A 648 37.32 2.30 -18.49
C GLN A 648 36.97 0.99 -19.20
N LEU A 649 37.54 -0.15 -18.78
CA LEU A 649 37.24 -1.46 -19.36
C LEU A 649 35.77 -1.84 -19.16
N ARG A 650 35.21 -1.53 -17.98
CA ARG A 650 33.84 -1.93 -17.59
C ARG A 650 32.74 -0.99 -18.05
N LEU A 651 33.09 0.20 -18.56
CA LEU A 651 32.13 1.17 -19.12
C LEU A 651 31.35 0.62 -20.33
N GLN A 652 31.83 -0.45 -20.94
CA GLN A 652 31.13 -1.14 -22.04
C GLN A 652 29.91 -1.94 -21.55
N ILE A 653 29.82 -2.23 -20.25
CA ILE A 653 28.72 -2.99 -19.64
C ILE A 653 27.64 -2.02 -19.16
N GLU A 654 26.49 -2.00 -19.84
CA GLU A 654 25.42 -1.03 -19.61
C GLU A 654 24.91 -1.01 -18.16
N SER A 655 24.84 -2.17 -17.51
CA SER A 655 24.38 -2.30 -16.12
C SER A 655 25.36 -1.67 -15.10
N LEU A 656 26.61 -1.42 -15.45
CA LEU A 656 27.62 -0.82 -14.57
C LEU A 656 27.79 0.69 -14.79
N THR A 657 27.33 1.22 -15.93
CA THR A 657 27.61 2.60 -16.36
C THR A 657 27.29 3.63 -15.29
N ILE A 658 26.13 3.57 -14.64
CA ILE A 658 25.72 4.56 -13.62
C ILE A 658 26.68 4.55 -12.42
N HIS A 659 27.04 3.37 -11.91
CA HIS A 659 27.95 3.23 -10.78
C HIS A 659 29.36 3.69 -11.13
N ILE A 660 29.80 3.45 -12.36
CA ILE A 660 31.07 3.98 -12.86
C ILE A 660 31.04 5.51 -12.91
N MET A 661 29.96 6.13 -13.43
CA MET A 661 29.83 7.60 -13.46
C MET A 661 29.91 8.21 -12.05
N LEU A 662 29.28 7.58 -11.07
CA LEU A 662 29.32 8.04 -9.67
C LEU A 662 30.72 7.91 -9.05
N LEU A 663 31.52 6.93 -9.46
CA LEU A 663 32.89 6.77 -8.98
C LEU A 663 33.85 7.76 -9.62
N VAL A 664 33.86 7.84 -10.95
CA VAL A 664 34.89 8.57 -11.72
C VAL A 664 34.87 10.08 -11.49
N GLN A 665 33.73 10.65 -11.07
CA GLN A 665 33.64 12.08 -10.73
C GLN A 665 34.62 12.50 -9.62
N TYR A 666 35.10 11.55 -8.80
CA TYR A 666 36.06 11.82 -7.73
C TYR A 666 37.53 11.71 -8.16
N PHE A 667 37.83 11.26 -9.39
CA PHE A 667 39.22 11.08 -9.84
C PHE A 667 39.88 12.41 -10.21
N LYS A 668 41.07 12.66 -9.64
CA LYS A 668 41.86 13.87 -9.86
C LYS A 668 43.30 13.52 -10.25
N ASN A 669 43.94 14.42 -11.01
CA ASN A 669 45.36 14.34 -11.38
C ASN A 669 45.78 13.01 -12.05
N LEU A 670 44.91 12.41 -12.87
CA LEU A 670 45.22 11.24 -13.67
C LEU A 670 46.39 11.52 -14.63
N ASN A 671 47.24 10.53 -14.84
CA ASN A 671 48.39 10.57 -15.74
C ASN A 671 47.96 10.71 -17.20
N ASP A 672 46.95 9.93 -17.61
CA ASP A 672 46.32 10.03 -18.92
C ASP A 672 44.79 9.93 -18.81
N PRO A 673 44.09 11.07 -18.57
CA PRO A 673 42.63 11.08 -18.43
C PRO A 673 41.89 10.92 -19.77
N LYS A 674 42.58 11.06 -20.91
CA LYS A 674 41.95 11.15 -22.24
C LYS A 674 41.08 9.94 -22.60
N PRO A 675 41.55 8.69 -22.41
CA PRO A 675 40.79 7.50 -22.83
C PRO A 675 39.50 7.34 -22.02
N LEU A 676 39.55 7.61 -20.71
CA LEU A 676 38.39 7.52 -19.83
C LEU A 676 37.35 8.60 -20.16
N ILE A 677 37.79 9.86 -20.30
CA ILE A 677 36.89 10.99 -20.61
C ILE A 677 36.23 10.81 -21.98
N SER A 678 36.98 10.40 -23.02
CA SER A 678 36.43 10.15 -24.36
C SER A 678 35.40 9.01 -24.34
N ASN A 679 35.67 7.92 -23.61
CA ASN A 679 34.71 6.82 -23.47
C ASN A 679 33.43 7.23 -22.72
N ILE A 680 33.54 8.08 -21.69
CA ILE A 680 32.36 8.65 -21.01
C ILE A 680 31.59 9.57 -21.96
N ALA A 681 32.28 10.42 -22.72
CA ALA A 681 31.66 11.29 -23.71
C ALA A 681 30.93 10.51 -24.81
N ASN A 682 31.44 9.34 -25.22
CA ASN A 682 30.73 8.44 -26.14
C ASN A 682 29.37 7.96 -25.60
N GLN A 683 29.16 7.94 -24.28
CA GLN A 683 27.86 7.57 -23.69
C GLN A 683 26.79 8.64 -23.92
N LEU A 684 27.18 9.92 -24.11
CA LEU A 684 26.24 11.00 -24.47
C LEU A 684 25.48 10.71 -25.77
N GLN A 685 26.10 9.97 -26.70
CA GLN A 685 25.45 9.60 -27.96
C GLN A 685 24.40 8.50 -27.80
N LYS A 686 24.47 7.73 -26.71
CA LYS A 686 23.60 6.59 -26.41
C LYS A 686 22.48 6.95 -25.42
N ASN A 687 22.73 7.80 -24.44
CA ASN A 687 21.79 8.12 -23.37
C ASN A 687 22.02 9.53 -22.80
N ASP A 688 20.97 10.33 -22.68
CA ASP A 688 20.99 11.71 -22.16
C ASP A 688 20.78 11.72 -20.63
N LYS A 689 21.60 10.96 -19.88
CA LYS A 689 21.45 10.80 -18.43
C LYS A 689 22.25 11.84 -17.66
N ALA A 690 21.64 12.44 -16.64
CA ALA A 690 22.24 13.45 -15.75
C ALA A 690 23.63 13.06 -15.20
N GLN A 691 23.81 11.78 -14.82
CA GLN A 691 25.06 11.29 -14.22
C GLN A 691 26.25 11.36 -15.19
N ILE A 692 26.03 11.28 -16.51
CA ILE A 692 27.10 11.36 -17.50
C ILE A 692 27.66 12.80 -17.54
N PHE A 693 26.78 13.81 -17.53
CA PHE A 693 27.19 15.20 -17.49
C PHE A 693 27.93 15.54 -16.20
N ILE A 694 27.41 15.11 -15.05
CA ILE A 694 28.05 15.34 -13.75
C ILE A 694 29.47 14.73 -13.73
N ALA A 695 29.61 13.49 -14.20
CA ALA A 695 30.91 12.83 -14.30
C ALA A 695 31.88 13.59 -15.22
N LEU A 696 31.41 14.04 -16.39
CA LEU A 696 32.22 14.84 -17.32
C LEU A 696 32.64 16.17 -16.70
N ILE A 697 31.72 16.93 -16.10
CA ILE A 697 32.00 18.21 -15.44
C ILE A 697 33.15 18.04 -14.45
N HIS A 698 33.04 17.08 -13.54
CA HIS A 698 34.07 16.88 -12.51
C HIS A 698 35.39 16.35 -13.09
N LEU A 699 35.36 15.41 -14.03
CA LEU A 699 36.58 14.90 -14.66
C LEU A 699 37.33 15.99 -15.43
N ILE A 700 36.62 16.88 -16.14
CA ILE A 700 37.21 18.00 -16.88
C ILE A 700 37.80 19.03 -15.92
N GLN A 701 37.12 19.35 -14.81
CA GLN A 701 37.63 20.30 -13.80
C GLN A 701 38.86 19.77 -13.06
N ASN A 702 38.89 18.47 -12.75
CA ASN A 702 39.89 17.88 -11.87
C ASN A 702 41.13 17.34 -12.61
N ASN A 703 41.14 17.33 -13.94
CA ASN A 703 42.22 16.76 -14.74
C ASN A 703 42.65 17.70 -15.87
N LYS A 704 43.88 17.54 -16.36
CA LYS A 704 44.38 18.34 -17.49
C LYS A 704 43.72 17.85 -18.79
N VAL A 705 42.79 18.65 -19.32
CA VAL A 705 42.14 18.41 -20.61
C VAL A 705 42.75 19.33 -21.66
N ASP A 706 43.16 18.77 -22.80
CA ASP A 706 43.65 19.54 -23.93
C ASP A 706 42.54 19.90 -24.91
N GLN A 707 42.84 20.81 -25.85
CA GLN A 707 41.85 21.26 -26.85
C GLN A 707 41.39 20.13 -27.76
N ASN A 708 42.25 19.15 -28.07
CA ASN A 708 41.88 18.02 -28.93
C ASN A 708 40.82 17.13 -28.28
N LEU A 709 40.96 16.82 -26.99
CA LEU A 709 39.94 16.08 -26.24
C LEU A 709 38.65 16.90 -26.10
N ALA A 710 38.74 18.21 -25.90
CA ALA A 710 37.57 19.07 -25.88
C ALA A 710 36.80 19.07 -27.21
N ILE A 711 37.51 19.09 -28.35
CA ILE A 711 36.90 18.95 -29.69
C ILE A 711 36.19 17.59 -29.82
N ASP A 712 36.82 16.50 -29.37
CA ASP A 712 36.19 15.17 -29.38
C ASP A 712 34.89 15.17 -28.57
N ILE A 713 34.90 15.68 -27.32
CA ILE A 713 33.70 15.76 -26.47
C ILE A 713 32.61 16.58 -27.16
N LEU A 714 32.93 17.76 -27.72
CA LEU A 714 31.97 18.61 -28.43
C LEU A 714 31.34 17.88 -29.62
N SER A 715 32.09 17.04 -30.33
CA SER A 715 31.56 16.24 -31.44
C SER A 715 30.55 15.18 -31.00
N LYS A 716 30.51 14.81 -29.71
CA LYS A 716 29.56 13.84 -29.15
C LYS A 716 28.23 14.47 -28.73
N PHE A 717 28.16 15.79 -28.59
CA PHE A 717 26.89 16.50 -28.41
C PHE A 717 26.11 16.47 -29.74
N LYS A 718 25.14 15.57 -29.86
CA LYS A 718 24.28 15.45 -31.07
C LYS A 718 23.40 16.67 -31.27
N GLN A 719 22.79 17.14 -30.19
CA GLN A 719 21.95 18.33 -30.11
C GLN A 719 21.74 18.72 -28.64
N ILE A 720 21.37 19.97 -28.37
CA ILE A 720 20.93 20.38 -27.03
C ILE A 720 19.44 20.04 -26.85
N THR A 721 19.09 19.43 -25.72
CA THR A 721 17.71 19.01 -25.40
C THR A 721 17.16 19.78 -24.20
N THR A 722 15.84 19.74 -24.00
CA THR A 722 15.19 20.30 -22.81
C THR A 722 15.46 19.46 -21.56
N GLU A 723 15.67 18.15 -21.73
CA GLU A 723 16.06 17.24 -20.65
C GLU A 723 17.51 17.51 -20.23
N ASN A 724 17.76 17.67 -18.92
CA ASN A 724 19.10 17.95 -18.38
C ASN A 724 19.80 19.20 -18.96
N TYR A 725 19.05 20.16 -19.52
CA TYR A 725 19.58 21.39 -20.11
C TYR A 725 20.61 22.08 -19.21
N ASP A 726 20.31 22.24 -17.92
CA ASP A 726 21.23 22.85 -16.95
C ASP A 726 22.61 22.18 -16.91
N LEU A 727 22.65 20.84 -16.93
CA LEU A 727 23.88 20.05 -16.86
C LEU A 727 24.64 20.03 -18.18
N GLN A 728 23.92 20.04 -19.31
CA GLN A 728 24.53 20.22 -20.63
C GLN A 728 25.25 21.57 -20.72
N ILE A 729 24.57 22.65 -20.29
CA ILE A 729 25.15 23.99 -20.26
C ILE A 729 26.36 24.08 -19.31
N GLN A 730 26.26 23.52 -18.10
CA GLN A 730 27.39 23.49 -17.16
C GLN A 730 28.59 22.69 -17.70
N THR A 731 28.34 21.62 -18.47
CA THR A 731 29.39 20.84 -19.13
C THR A 731 30.12 21.68 -20.18
N LEU A 732 29.38 22.37 -21.06
CA LEU A 732 29.95 23.28 -22.06
C LEU A 732 30.71 24.45 -21.41
N GLN A 733 30.13 25.04 -20.36
CA GLN A 733 30.75 26.11 -19.58
C GLN A 733 32.10 25.67 -19.00
N THR A 734 32.14 24.45 -18.45
CA THR A 734 33.35 23.85 -17.89
C THR A 734 34.41 23.62 -18.96
N LEU A 735 34.03 23.10 -20.14
CA LEU A 735 34.93 22.93 -21.27
C LEU A 735 35.56 24.25 -21.72
N ILE A 736 34.77 25.31 -21.85
CA ILE A 736 35.26 26.65 -22.20
C ILE A 736 36.25 27.16 -21.16
N LYS A 737 35.90 27.11 -19.87
CA LYS A 737 36.74 27.62 -18.77
C LYS A 737 38.08 26.90 -18.68
N VAL A 738 38.10 25.58 -18.86
CA VAL A 738 39.31 24.76 -18.68
C VAL A 738 40.21 24.78 -19.92
N THR A 739 39.65 24.81 -21.13
CA THR A 739 40.43 24.62 -22.37
C THR A 739 40.53 25.86 -23.27
N GLY A 740 39.70 26.88 -23.01
CA GLY A 740 39.58 28.07 -23.87
C GLY A 740 38.99 27.77 -25.25
N ILE A 741 38.33 26.62 -25.43
CA ILE A 741 37.76 26.21 -26.72
C ILE A 741 36.61 27.13 -27.15
N LYS A 742 36.52 27.43 -28.45
CA LYS A 742 35.35 28.09 -29.04
C LYS A 742 34.30 27.04 -29.39
N LEU A 743 33.05 27.31 -29.01
CA LEU A 743 31.94 26.43 -29.34
C LEU A 743 31.58 26.54 -30.84
N PRO A 744 31.16 25.45 -31.50
CA PRO A 744 30.56 25.50 -32.82
C PRO A 744 29.30 26.38 -32.84
N GLU A 745 29.14 27.21 -33.87
CA GLU A 745 28.00 28.13 -34.01
C GLU A 745 26.64 27.42 -33.89
N GLN A 746 26.54 26.17 -34.38
CA GLN A 746 25.31 25.38 -34.30
C GLN A 746 24.92 25.07 -32.84
N LEU A 747 25.87 24.68 -31.99
CA LEU A 747 25.62 24.43 -30.57
C LEU A 747 25.23 25.72 -29.84
N VAL A 748 25.84 26.85 -30.22
CA VAL A 748 25.45 28.18 -29.69
C VAL A 748 24.00 28.51 -30.06
N ARG A 749 23.59 28.28 -31.32
CA ARG A 749 22.19 28.50 -31.76
C ARG A 749 21.21 27.58 -31.02
N GLU A 750 21.56 26.31 -30.83
CA GLU A 750 20.69 25.33 -30.14
C GLU A 750 20.57 25.62 -28.64
N THR A 751 21.68 25.95 -27.95
CA THR A 751 21.65 26.34 -26.53
C THR A 751 20.78 27.57 -26.29
N VAL A 752 20.84 28.56 -27.18
CA VAL A 752 19.94 29.73 -27.16
C VAL A 752 18.51 29.28 -27.39
N LYS A 753 18.21 28.57 -28.50
CA LYS A 753 16.86 28.13 -28.86
C LYS A 753 16.16 27.36 -27.74
N ILE A 754 16.85 26.40 -27.11
CA ILE A 754 16.28 25.60 -26.01
C ILE A 754 16.19 26.41 -24.73
N GLY A 755 17.18 27.26 -24.43
CA GLY A 755 17.15 28.14 -23.26
C GLY A 755 15.95 29.09 -23.26
N LEU A 756 15.53 29.55 -24.44
CA LEU A 756 14.32 30.39 -24.59
C LEU A 756 13.05 29.64 -24.17
N GLN A 757 12.99 28.32 -24.32
CA GLN A 757 11.84 27.48 -23.99
C GLN A 757 11.71 27.14 -22.49
N GLN A 758 12.71 27.47 -21.66
CA GLN A 758 12.78 27.07 -20.24
C GLN A 758 12.03 28.03 -19.33
N THR A 759 10.97 27.61 -18.62
CA THR A 759 10.13 28.49 -17.78
C THR A 759 10.87 29.35 -16.74
N LYS A 760 12.06 28.92 -16.28
CA LYS A 760 12.95 29.65 -15.38
C LYS A 760 14.41 29.37 -15.71
N ILE A 761 15.26 30.39 -15.65
CA ILE A 761 16.69 30.28 -15.94
C ILE A 761 17.48 30.39 -14.64
N LYS A 762 18.42 29.45 -14.44
CA LYS A 762 19.32 29.45 -13.28
C LYS A 762 20.53 30.37 -13.51
N PRO A 763 21.13 30.96 -12.46
CA PRO A 763 22.28 31.87 -12.59
C PRO A 763 23.47 31.28 -13.36
N GLU A 764 23.70 29.97 -13.25
CA GLU A 764 24.81 29.26 -13.90
C GLU A 764 24.68 29.28 -15.44
N ILE A 765 23.44 29.35 -15.96
CA ILE A 765 23.16 29.50 -17.40
C ILE A 765 23.42 30.94 -17.84
N GLU A 766 23.12 31.94 -17.00
CA GLU A 766 23.45 33.34 -17.30
C GLU A 766 24.98 33.53 -17.44
N ASP A 767 25.75 32.89 -16.56
CA ASP A 767 27.22 32.90 -16.62
C ASP A 767 27.77 32.22 -17.88
N PHE A 768 27.11 31.18 -18.39
CA PHE A 768 27.49 30.54 -19.65
C PHE A 768 27.40 31.51 -20.83
N PHE A 769 26.31 32.26 -20.95
CA PHE A 769 26.15 33.23 -22.04
C PHE A 769 27.14 34.39 -21.97
N ASN A 770 27.66 34.72 -20.78
CA ASN A 770 28.77 35.67 -20.64
C ASN A 770 30.11 35.12 -21.16
N LEU A 771 30.30 33.80 -21.13
CA LEU A 771 31.53 33.13 -21.56
C LEU A 771 31.57 32.86 -23.07
N VAL A 772 30.40 32.71 -23.71
CA VAL A 772 30.29 32.50 -25.16
C VAL A 772 30.46 33.82 -25.90
N ASN A 773 31.67 34.10 -26.39
CA ASN A 773 32.03 35.34 -27.09
C ASN A 773 31.53 35.39 -28.56
N GLU A 774 30.26 35.01 -28.79
CA GLU A 774 29.60 34.95 -30.11
C GLU A 774 28.31 35.78 -30.15
N GLN A 775 28.40 37.02 -29.68
CA GLN A 775 27.28 37.95 -29.46
C GLN A 775 26.35 38.08 -30.68
N LYS A 776 26.90 38.20 -31.88
CA LYS A 776 26.13 38.37 -33.13
C LYS A 776 25.22 37.16 -33.44
N ILE A 777 25.65 35.95 -33.12
CA ILE A 777 24.90 34.72 -33.41
C ILE A 777 23.74 34.57 -32.43
N ILE A 778 24.00 34.89 -31.16
CA ILE A 778 22.97 34.87 -30.12
C ILE A 778 21.89 35.93 -30.40
N GLU A 779 22.29 37.15 -30.76
CA GLU A 779 21.37 38.22 -31.17
C GLU A 779 20.49 37.81 -32.36
N GLN A 780 21.09 37.20 -33.39
CA GLN A 780 20.36 36.71 -34.56
C GLN A 780 19.32 35.64 -34.20
N GLU A 781 19.67 34.66 -33.36
CA GLU A 781 18.76 33.57 -33.00
C GLU A 781 17.65 34.06 -32.07
N ILE A 782 17.93 34.94 -31.11
CA ILE A 782 16.89 35.58 -30.28
C ILE A 782 15.92 36.36 -31.16
N THR A 783 16.43 37.19 -32.09
CA THR A 783 15.59 37.96 -33.03
C THR A 783 14.71 37.05 -33.90
N LYS A 784 15.21 35.89 -34.31
CA LYS A 784 14.49 34.90 -35.12
C LYS A 784 13.38 34.19 -34.35
N GLN A 785 13.55 33.96 -33.04
CA GLN A 785 12.57 33.28 -32.20
C GLN A 785 11.53 34.24 -31.60
N LEU A 786 11.77 35.57 -31.64
CA LEU A 786 10.92 36.64 -31.10
C LEU A 786 9.54 36.85 -31.78
N GLY A 787 8.96 35.80 -32.37
CA GLY A 787 7.63 35.81 -32.98
C GLY A 787 6.81 34.52 -32.80
N LYS A 788 7.26 33.58 -31.96
CA LYS A 788 6.61 32.26 -31.78
C LYS A 788 6.36 31.98 -30.29
N GLU A 789 5.11 32.19 -29.86
CA GLU A 789 4.54 31.84 -28.53
C GLU A 789 5.31 32.37 -27.29
N GLU A 790 4.71 32.17 -26.12
CA GLU A 790 5.02 32.86 -24.86
C GLU A 790 6.43 32.53 -24.32
N LEU A 791 7.36 33.49 -24.31
CA LEU A 791 8.75 33.29 -23.89
C LEU A 791 9.21 34.35 -22.87
N TYR A 792 8.65 34.32 -21.66
CA TYR A 792 9.14 35.06 -20.49
C TYR A 792 10.67 34.91 -20.17
N PRO A 793 11.31 33.75 -20.42
CA PRO A 793 12.75 33.52 -20.21
C PRO A 793 13.63 34.24 -21.25
N ALA A 794 13.07 34.52 -22.44
CA ALA A 794 13.79 35.15 -23.54
C ALA A 794 14.31 36.54 -23.19
N GLY A 795 13.52 37.31 -22.45
CA GLY A 795 13.93 38.62 -21.99
C GLY A 795 15.02 38.58 -20.91
N GLN A 796 15.08 37.53 -20.08
CA GLN A 796 16.16 37.38 -19.09
C GLN A 796 17.51 37.05 -19.76
N ILE A 797 17.55 36.10 -20.72
CA ILE A 797 18.76 35.77 -21.50
C ILE A 797 19.21 36.97 -22.35
N TYR A 798 18.27 37.59 -23.05
CA TYR A 798 18.57 38.73 -23.92
C TYR A 798 19.17 39.87 -23.11
N CYS A 799 18.61 40.17 -21.94
CA CYS A 799 19.10 41.27 -21.13
C CYS A 799 20.36 40.94 -20.33
N SER A 800 20.59 39.69 -19.89
CA SER A 800 21.85 39.30 -19.23
C SER A 800 23.06 39.49 -20.15
N ILE A 801 22.89 39.23 -21.46
CA ILE A 801 23.91 39.43 -22.50
C ILE A 801 24.16 40.93 -22.75
N LEU A 802 23.10 41.75 -22.78
CA LEU A 802 23.20 43.19 -23.04
C LEU A 802 23.76 44.01 -21.86
N LYS A 803 23.82 43.44 -20.65
CA LYS A 803 24.34 44.10 -19.43
C LYS A 803 25.76 44.66 -19.59
N ASN A 804 26.57 44.09 -20.48
CA ASN A 804 27.98 44.41 -20.66
C ASN A 804 28.28 45.25 -21.93
N ILE A 805 27.26 45.73 -22.65
CA ILE A 805 27.43 46.54 -23.88
C ILE A 805 27.23 48.03 -23.56
N PRO A 806 28.27 48.88 -23.65
CA PRO A 806 28.12 50.32 -23.51
C PRO A 806 27.29 50.91 -24.67
N GLY A 807 26.17 51.58 -24.36
CA GLY A 807 25.37 52.34 -25.36
C GLY A 807 24.12 51.64 -25.93
N SER A 808 23.77 50.44 -25.47
CA SER A 808 22.59 49.66 -25.94
C SER A 808 21.22 50.14 -25.43
N LEU A 809 21.19 51.16 -24.56
CA LEU A 809 19.98 51.69 -23.93
C LEU A 809 18.99 52.34 -24.92
N SER A 810 19.49 53.12 -25.89
CA SER A 810 18.65 53.83 -26.85
C SER A 810 18.03 52.91 -27.91
N SER A 811 18.72 51.84 -28.29
CA SER A 811 18.18 50.81 -29.21
C SER A 811 17.14 49.92 -28.53
N LEU A 812 17.28 49.62 -27.23
CA LEU A 812 16.29 48.88 -26.46
C LEU A 812 14.94 49.63 -26.35
N TYR A 813 14.95 50.95 -26.14
CA TYR A 813 13.72 51.75 -26.17
C TYR A 813 13.08 51.81 -27.57
N SER A 814 13.87 51.75 -28.64
CA SER A 814 13.35 51.73 -30.02
C SER A 814 12.73 50.39 -30.45
N SER A 815 13.07 49.29 -29.76
CA SER A 815 12.51 47.94 -30.01
C SER A 815 11.21 47.66 -29.23
N ILE A 816 10.77 48.60 -28.40
CA ILE A 816 9.52 48.55 -27.61
C ILE A 816 8.26 48.50 -28.49
N SER A 817 8.36 48.79 -29.79
CA SER A 817 7.21 48.87 -30.70
C SER A 817 6.82 47.55 -31.38
N THR A 818 7.58 46.46 -31.24
CA THR A 818 7.39 45.26 -32.11
C THR A 818 6.95 43.97 -31.39
N ASN A 819 7.18 43.79 -30.07
CA ASN A 819 6.72 42.60 -29.33
C ASN A 819 6.36 42.91 -27.85
N ARG A 820 5.14 42.52 -27.45
CA ARG A 820 4.50 42.75 -26.13
C ARG A 820 5.31 42.22 -24.93
N GLN A 821 5.83 41.00 -25.00
CA GLN A 821 6.57 40.37 -23.90
C GLN A 821 8.03 40.83 -23.84
N LEU A 822 8.64 41.13 -25.00
CA LEU A 822 9.97 41.72 -25.07
C LEU A 822 9.96 43.10 -24.41
N LYS A 823 8.96 43.94 -24.74
CA LYS A 823 8.73 45.25 -24.09
C LYS A 823 8.71 45.13 -22.56
N LEU A 824 7.92 44.21 -22.01
CA LEU A 824 7.76 44.06 -20.55
C LEU A 824 9.00 43.47 -19.86
N SER A 825 9.69 42.53 -20.51
CA SER A 825 10.93 41.94 -19.98
C SER A 825 12.11 42.92 -20.04
N THR A 826 12.19 43.72 -21.09
CA THR A 826 13.16 44.83 -21.21
C THR A 826 12.91 45.90 -20.15
N LEU A 827 11.65 46.28 -19.90
CA LEU A 827 11.30 47.23 -18.83
C LEU A 827 11.64 46.69 -17.43
N ARG A 828 11.46 45.38 -17.20
CA ARG A 828 11.89 44.71 -15.96
C ARG A 828 13.39 44.82 -15.73
N PHE A 829 14.17 44.55 -16.78
CA PHE A 829 15.63 44.57 -16.71
C PHE A 829 16.19 45.99 -16.50
N LEU A 830 15.73 46.96 -17.28
CA LEU A 830 16.14 48.37 -17.20
C LEU A 830 15.96 48.90 -15.76
N HIS A 831 14.82 48.60 -15.14
CA HIS A 831 14.61 48.99 -13.75
C HIS A 831 15.44 48.17 -12.77
N LYS A 832 15.43 46.83 -12.84
CA LYS A 832 16.09 45.98 -11.83
C LYS A 832 17.61 46.17 -11.78
N PHE A 833 18.27 46.36 -12.93
CA PHE A 833 19.74 46.42 -13.00
C PHE A 833 20.31 47.82 -13.25
N GLN A 834 19.58 48.70 -13.93
CA GLN A 834 20.04 50.07 -14.22
C GLN A 834 19.31 51.16 -13.41
N LYS A 835 18.34 50.77 -12.57
CA LYS A 835 17.53 51.68 -11.73
C LYS A 835 16.87 52.81 -12.54
N ASP A 836 16.47 52.53 -13.78
CA ASP A 836 15.86 53.52 -14.66
C ASP A 836 14.40 53.83 -14.22
N GLN A 837 14.18 55.08 -13.79
CA GLN A 837 12.88 55.56 -13.33
C GLN A 837 11.87 55.71 -14.48
N GLN A 838 12.34 55.91 -15.72
CA GLN A 838 11.48 56.05 -16.90
C GLN A 838 10.74 54.73 -17.20
N SER A 839 11.37 53.59 -16.87
CA SER A 839 10.77 52.26 -17.02
C SER A 839 9.57 52.06 -16.08
N ILE A 840 9.67 52.52 -14.83
CA ILE A 840 8.56 52.48 -13.85
C ILE A 840 7.37 53.30 -14.36
N ASN A 841 7.65 54.50 -14.89
CA ASN A 841 6.60 55.39 -15.39
C ASN A 841 5.83 54.76 -16.56
N ILE A 842 6.52 54.07 -17.46
CA ILE A 842 5.89 53.33 -18.57
C ILE A 842 5.04 52.17 -18.05
N LEU A 843 5.53 51.40 -17.06
CA LEU A 843 4.77 50.30 -16.45
C LEU A 843 3.53 50.79 -15.70
N CYS A 844 3.64 51.92 -14.98
CA CYS A 844 2.51 52.56 -14.31
C CYS A 844 1.48 53.07 -15.34
N GLN A 845 1.94 53.58 -16.48
CA GLN A 845 1.05 54.00 -17.57
C GLN A 845 0.30 52.81 -18.18
N LEU A 846 0.98 51.68 -18.38
CA LEU A 846 0.35 50.43 -18.84
C LEU A 846 -0.75 49.93 -17.89
N ILE A 847 -0.51 50.00 -16.57
CA ILE A 847 -1.54 49.66 -15.56
C ILE A 847 -2.74 50.62 -15.66
N LYS A 848 -2.50 51.93 -15.81
CA LYS A 848 -3.57 52.94 -15.95
C LYS A 848 -4.40 52.76 -17.21
N ASP A 849 -3.74 52.36 -18.29
CA ASP A 849 -4.37 52.15 -19.59
C ASP A 849 -5.04 50.76 -19.69
N ASN A 850 -5.02 49.95 -18.60
CA ASN A 850 -5.46 48.55 -18.56
C ASN A 850 -4.84 47.67 -19.66
N GLN A 851 -3.65 48.04 -20.14
CA GLN A 851 -2.87 47.26 -21.09
C GLN A 851 -1.83 46.47 -20.33
N ASP A 852 -1.94 45.14 -20.35
CA ASP A 852 -0.95 44.24 -19.73
C ASP A 852 -0.77 44.49 -18.23
N SER A 853 -1.81 44.99 -17.57
CA SER A 853 -1.78 45.55 -16.23
C SER A 853 -1.28 44.55 -15.17
N ASP A 854 -1.66 43.28 -15.26
CA ASP A 854 -1.22 42.23 -14.31
C ASP A 854 0.25 41.85 -14.50
N LEU A 855 0.72 41.84 -15.75
CA LEU A 855 2.12 41.56 -16.07
C LEU A 855 3.01 42.76 -15.73
N ALA A 856 2.52 43.99 -15.94
CA ALA A 856 3.17 45.21 -15.50
C ALA A 856 3.28 45.26 -13.96
N ALA A 857 2.24 44.84 -13.22
CA ALA A 857 2.27 44.72 -11.77
C ALA A 857 3.34 43.74 -11.29
N PHE A 858 3.40 42.55 -11.89
CA PHE A 858 4.44 41.56 -11.61
C PHE A 858 5.84 42.16 -11.81
N VAL A 859 6.05 42.85 -12.94
CA VAL A 859 7.33 43.47 -13.27
C VAL A 859 7.73 44.52 -12.24
N ILE A 860 6.81 45.41 -11.85
CA ILE A 860 7.04 46.42 -10.81
C ILE A 860 7.46 45.74 -9.49
N GLY A 861 6.69 44.76 -9.02
CA GLY A 861 6.97 44.07 -7.75
C GLY A 861 8.33 43.36 -7.72
N SER A 862 8.75 42.80 -8.86
CA SER A 862 10.03 42.10 -8.99
C SER A 862 11.24 43.01 -9.24
N ALA A 863 11.02 44.27 -9.65
CA ALA A 863 12.06 45.22 -10.02
C ALA A 863 12.35 46.26 -8.92
N VAL A 864 11.33 46.60 -8.11
CA VAL A 864 11.46 47.55 -7.01
C VAL A 864 12.17 46.88 -5.82
N CYS A 865 13.17 47.56 -5.27
CA CYS A 865 13.90 47.09 -4.07
C CYS A 865 13.48 47.82 -2.78
N ASP A 866 12.65 48.87 -2.88
CA ASP A 866 12.22 49.70 -1.75
C ASP A 866 10.69 49.72 -1.63
N PHE A 867 10.19 49.25 -0.49
CA PHE A 867 8.76 49.25 -0.15
C PHE A 867 8.13 50.64 -0.28
N GLN A 868 8.84 51.72 0.04
CA GLN A 868 8.29 53.08 0.00
C GLN A 868 7.85 53.50 -1.41
N GLN A 869 8.46 52.93 -2.46
CA GLN A 869 8.07 53.21 -3.84
C GLN A 869 6.72 52.56 -4.18
N ILE A 870 6.51 51.31 -3.77
CA ILE A 870 5.23 50.61 -3.98
C ILE A 870 4.14 51.23 -3.09
N LYS A 871 4.46 51.60 -1.86
CA LYS A 871 3.56 52.30 -0.94
C LYS A 871 3.01 53.59 -1.56
N LYS A 872 3.87 54.42 -2.15
CA LYS A 872 3.44 55.64 -2.86
C LYS A 872 2.47 55.34 -4.01
N LEU A 873 2.68 54.26 -4.75
CA LEU A 873 1.78 53.86 -5.84
C LEU A 873 0.42 53.40 -5.31
N ILE A 874 0.39 52.64 -4.22
CA ILE A 874 -0.86 52.22 -3.57
C ILE A 874 -1.59 53.43 -2.98
N ASP A 875 -0.90 54.34 -2.28
CA ASP A 875 -1.51 55.54 -1.70
C ASP A 875 -2.10 56.47 -2.78
N GLN A 876 -1.46 56.55 -3.97
CA GLN A 876 -1.96 57.30 -5.12
C GLN A 876 -3.17 56.65 -5.79
N TYR A 877 -3.22 55.31 -5.82
CA TYR A 877 -4.25 54.53 -6.50
C TYR A 877 -4.81 53.42 -5.60
N PRO A 878 -5.48 53.77 -4.49
CA PRO A 878 -5.77 52.84 -3.39
C PRO A 878 -6.83 51.78 -3.72
N ASN A 879 -7.49 51.87 -4.87
CA ASN A 879 -8.49 50.91 -5.35
C ASN A 879 -7.98 50.09 -6.55
N GLN A 880 -6.74 50.28 -7.00
CA GLN A 880 -6.18 49.56 -8.14
C GLN A 880 -5.54 48.25 -7.68
N TYR A 881 -6.18 47.11 -7.99
CA TYR A 881 -5.74 45.77 -7.61
C TYR A 881 -4.28 45.48 -7.99
N GLN A 882 -3.83 45.94 -9.15
CA GLN A 882 -2.50 45.68 -9.69
C GLN A 882 -1.36 46.21 -8.82
N PHE A 883 -1.53 47.32 -8.09
CA PHE A 883 -0.46 47.79 -7.21
C PHE A 883 -0.33 46.95 -5.94
N TYR A 884 -1.43 46.34 -5.46
CA TYR A 884 -1.38 45.33 -4.41
C TYR A 884 -0.76 44.03 -4.91
N GLN A 885 -1.03 43.63 -6.15
CA GLN A 885 -0.35 42.50 -6.79
C GLN A 885 1.17 42.74 -6.91
N ALA A 886 1.60 43.96 -7.24
CA ALA A 886 3.02 44.34 -7.24
C ALA A 886 3.64 44.23 -5.83
N LEU A 887 2.91 44.64 -4.79
CA LEU A 887 3.37 44.48 -3.41
C LEU A 887 3.46 43.00 -2.98
N LYS A 888 2.51 42.17 -3.40
CA LYS A 888 2.57 40.72 -3.15
C LYS A 888 3.86 40.13 -3.73
N GLU A 889 4.13 40.40 -5.00
CA GLU A 889 5.34 39.92 -5.67
C GLU A 889 6.61 40.43 -4.99
N PHE A 890 6.62 41.70 -4.56
CA PHE A 890 7.71 42.28 -3.78
C PHE A 890 7.95 41.49 -2.48
N THR A 891 6.89 41.15 -1.76
CA THR A 891 7.00 40.40 -0.49
C THR A 891 7.42 38.95 -0.66
N GLU A 892 7.16 38.34 -1.81
CA GLU A 892 7.57 36.96 -2.09
C GLU A 892 9.02 36.86 -2.57
N ILE A 893 9.53 37.86 -3.31
CA ILE A 893 10.88 37.85 -3.90
C ILE A 893 11.95 38.42 -2.96
N ASN A 894 11.66 39.53 -2.28
CA ASN A 894 12.68 40.29 -1.56
C ASN A 894 12.79 39.87 -0.09
N LEU A 895 14.00 39.99 0.48
CA LEU A 895 14.22 39.90 1.92
C LEU A 895 13.73 41.18 2.59
N ILE A 896 12.81 41.03 3.55
CA ILE A 896 12.11 42.17 4.17
C ILE A 896 12.75 42.49 5.52
N ASN A 897 13.42 43.64 5.60
CA ASN A 897 14.10 44.07 6.82
C ASN A 897 13.15 44.59 7.91
N ASN A 898 12.00 45.17 7.55
CA ASN A 898 11.03 45.73 8.50
C ASN A 898 9.60 45.18 8.26
N PRO A 899 9.35 43.91 8.56
CA PRO A 899 8.09 43.25 8.22
C PRO A 899 6.88 43.81 8.99
N ILE A 900 7.09 44.35 10.20
CA ILE A 900 6.02 44.91 11.05
C ILE A 900 5.40 46.15 10.41
N GLU A 901 6.23 47.04 9.85
CA GLU A 901 5.77 48.28 9.18
C GLU A 901 4.87 47.96 7.99
N ILE A 902 5.28 47.00 7.15
CA ILE A 902 4.51 46.59 5.97
C ILE A 902 3.19 45.92 6.40
N ALA A 903 3.23 45.04 7.39
CA ALA A 903 2.04 44.36 7.90
C ALA A 903 1.02 45.37 8.47
N GLN A 904 1.46 46.32 9.30
CA GLN A 904 0.58 47.36 9.85
C GLN A 904 0.00 48.27 8.77
N TYR A 905 0.80 48.64 7.77
CA TYR A 905 0.31 49.40 6.63
C TYR A 905 -0.80 48.66 5.89
N ILE A 906 -0.62 47.37 5.63
CA ILE A 906 -1.62 46.55 4.92
C ILE A 906 -2.89 46.37 5.75
N LEU A 907 -2.79 46.13 7.05
CA LEU A 907 -3.94 46.03 7.94
C LEU A 907 -4.77 47.34 7.97
N ASN A 908 -4.11 48.49 7.91
CA ASN A 908 -4.78 49.78 7.80
C ASN A 908 -5.46 49.98 6.44
N GLN A 909 -4.84 49.52 5.34
CA GLN A 909 -5.40 49.65 4.00
C GLN A 909 -6.64 48.77 3.78
N VAL A 910 -6.70 47.59 4.40
CA VAL A 910 -7.82 46.62 4.25
C VAL A 910 -9.12 47.10 4.89
N ASN A 911 -9.05 47.99 5.88
CA ASN A 911 -10.22 48.38 6.65
C ASN A 911 -11.24 49.13 5.76
N GLY A 912 -12.42 48.53 5.53
CA GLY A 912 -13.47 49.09 4.68
C GLY A 912 -13.29 48.92 3.17
N LYS A 913 -12.36 48.07 2.70
CA LYS A 913 -12.17 47.75 1.29
C LYS A 913 -13.04 46.59 0.80
N ASP A 914 -13.10 46.42 -0.52
CA ASP A 914 -13.85 45.34 -1.16
C ASP A 914 -13.22 43.95 -0.93
N LYS A 915 -13.93 42.91 -1.39
CA LYS A 915 -13.51 41.51 -1.27
C LYS A 915 -12.20 41.20 -2.01
N ILE A 916 -11.99 41.82 -3.17
CA ILE A 916 -10.86 41.54 -4.05
C ILE A 916 -9.57 42.06 -3.40
N ILE A 917 -9.59 43.31 -2.93
CA ILE A 917 -8.47 43.95 -2.21
C ILE A 917 -8.20 43.23 -0.89
N SER A 918 -9.23 42.88 -0.12
CA SER A 918 -9.05 42.14 1.14
C SER A 918 -8.38 40.77 0.92
N THR A 919 -8.67 40.10 -0.20
CA THR A 919 -8.06 38.81 -0.54
C THR A 919 -6.58 38.95 -0.90
N ILE A 920 -6.21 39.89 -1.77
CA ILE A 920 -4.80 40.12 -2.13
C ILE A 920 -3.98 40.63 -0.94
N CYS A 921 -4.56 41.45 -0.08
CA CYS A 921 -3.90 41.85 1.18
C CYS A 921 -3.66 40.66 2.11
N GLY A 922 -4.58 39.69 2.16
CA GLY A 922 -4.34 38.43 2.85
C GLY A 922 -3.18 37.63 2.24
N ASP A 923 -3.04 37.65 0.91
CA ASP A 923 -1.89 37.04 0.23
C ASP A 923 -0.55 37.75 0.53
N ILE A 924 -0.53 39.10 0.55
CA ILE A 924 0.64 39.90 0.93
C ILE A 924 1.07 39.59 2.37
N LEU A 925 0.11 39.60 3.30
CA LEU A 925 0.35 39.20 4.69
C LEU A 925 0.87 37.75 4.78
N GLY A 926 0.34 36.85 3.94
CA GLY A 926 0.80 35.47 3.86
C GLY A 926 2.27 35.33 3.46
N GLY A 927 2.70 36.07 2.44
CA GLY A 927 4.10 36.16 2.03
C GLY A 927 5.02 36.67 3.16
N LEU A 928 4.56 37.70 3.88
CA LEU A 928 5.25 38.25 5.06
C LEU A 928 5.37 37.21 6.19
N PHE A 929 4.29 36.55 6.57
CA PHE A 929 4.29 35.53 7.63
C PHE A 929 5.13 34.32 7.27
N LYS A 930 5.13 33.89 6.01
CA LYS A 930 5.97 32.78 5.54
C LYS A 930 7.47 33.02 5.81
N GLN A 931 7.94 34.26 5.66
CA GLN A 931 9.33 34.62 5.91
C GLN A 931 9.61 35.03 7.37
N ASN A 932 8.65 35.67 8.04
CA ASN A 932 8.88 36.41 9.30
C ASN A 932 7.89 36.07 10.43
N TYR A 933 7.34 34.86 10.47
CA TYR A 933 6.27 34.48 11.42
C TYR A 933 6.57 34.86 12.88
N LYS A 934 7.76 34.52 13.41
CA LYS A 934 8.11 34.77 14.82
C LYS A 934 8.00 36.24 15.24
N SER A 935 8.30 37.18 14.35
CA SER A 935 8.25 38.62 14.65
C SER A 935 6.85 39.22 14.44
N LEU A 936 5.99 38.56 13.66
CA LEU A 936 4.66 39.06 13.33
C LEU A 936 3.51 38.29 14.02
N GLU A 937 3.81 37.21 14.74
CA GLU A 937 2.82 36.32 15.35
C GLU A 937 1.84 37.07 16.27
N GLN A 938 2.35 37.95 17.12
CA GLN A 938 1.50 38.72 18.05
C GLN A 938 0.56 39.65 17.28
N LEU A 939 1.08 40.40 16.31
CA LEU A 939 0.30 41.31 15.46
C LEU A 939 -0.84 40.57 14.73
N LEU A 940 -0.55 39.36 14.22
CA LEU A 940 -1.52 38.51 13.53
C LEU A 940 -2.69 38.11 14.43
N PHE A 941 -2.41 37.52 15.59
CA PHE A 941 -3.48 37.02 16.47
C PHE A 941 -4.25 38.14 17.18
N ASP A 942 -3.63 39.29 17.42
CA ASP A 942 -4.34 40.49 17.90
C ASP A 942 -5.29 41.03 16.82
N SER A 943 -4.87 41.00 15.55
CA SER A 943 -5.67 41.47 14.41
C SER A 943 -6.84 40.53 14.06
N ILE A 944 -6.69 39.21 14.29
CA ILE A 944 -7.78 38.23 14.19
C ILE A 944 -8.91 38.51 15.20
N LYS A 945 -8.59 39.17 16.33
CA LYS A 945 -9.59 39.58 17.34
C LYS A 945 -10.18 40.97 17.07
N SER A 946 -9.78 41.64 15.99
CA SER A 946 -10.25 43.00 15.69
C SER A 946 -11.76 43.07 15.41
N GLY A 947 -12.38 44.23 15.64
CA GLY A 947 -13.80 44.45 15.33
C GLY A 947 -14.12 44.50 13.83
N SER A 948 -13.11 44.63 12.95
CA SER A 948 -13.30 44.78 11.50
C SER A 948 -13.31 43.43 10.80
N GLN A 949 -14.42 43.13 10.11
CA GLN A 949 -14.62 41.86 9.40
C GLN A 949 -13.59 41.67 8.26
N THR A 950 -13.22 42.75 7.54
CA THR A 950 -12.25 42.67 6.43
C THR A 950 -10.84 42.40 6.94
N VAL A 951 -10.44 43.04 8.05
CA VAL A 951 -9.14 42.81 8.70
C VAL A 951 -9.04 41.37 9.20
N LYS A 952 -10.08 40.89 9.91
CA LYS A 952 -10.17 39.50 10.36
C LYS A 952 -10.02 38.51 9.20
N TYR A 953 -10.78 38.71 8.11
CA TYR A 953 -10.73 37.86 6.93
C TYR A 953 -9.34 37.83 6.29
N SER A 954 -8.69 38.98 6.06
CA SER A 954 -7.34 39.03 5.47
C SER A 954 -6.30 38.34 6.35
N CYS A 955 -6.36 38.52 7.67
CA CYS A 955 -5.48 37.82 8.61
C CYS A 955 -5.69 36.30 8.56
N ILE A 956 -6.92 35.83 8.55
CA ILE A 956 -7.22 34.39 8.47
C ILE A 956 -6.79 33.82 7.11
N GLN A 957 -7.05 34.55 6.03
CA GLN A 957 -6.68 34.17 4.67
C GLN A 957 -5.15 34.03 4.49
N SER A 958 -4.36 34.79 5.26
CA SER A 958 -2.90 34.73 5.25
C SER A 958 -2.32 33.45 5.87
N LEU A 959 -3.08 32.79 6.77
CA LEU A 959 -2.65 31.59 7.47
C LEU A 959 -2.43 30.39 6.52
N LYS A 960 -3.02 30.40 5.32
CA LYS A 960 -2.81 29.35 4.31
C LYS A 960 -1.34 29.21 3.86
N TYR A 961 -0.50 30.23 4.05
CA TYR A 961 0.87 30.27 3.53
C TYR A 961 1.96 29.79 4.50
N THR A 962 1.62 29.50 5.76
CA THR A 962 2.58 29.06 6.78
C THR A 962 1.95 28.04 7.72
N HIS A 963 2.69 27.01 8.11
CA HIS A 963 2.24 25.99 9.06
C HIS A 963 2.62 26.35 10.51
N GLN A 964 3.38 27.42 10.74
CA GLN A 964 3.93 27.72 12.07
C GLN A 964 2.87 28.11 13.12
N TRP A 965 1.64 28.42 12.70
CA TRP A 965 0.52 28.74 13.59
C TRP A 965 -0.27 27.53 14.08
N THR A 966 0.01 26.32 13.60
CA THR A 966 -0.86 25.15 13.86
C THR A 966 -0.99 24.79 15.34
N ASN A 967 0.00 25.12 16.18
CA ASN A 967 -0.08 25.00 17.65
C ASN A 967 -1.18 25.87 18.30
N LYS A 968 -1.69 26.89 17.58
CA LYS A 968 -2.76 27.80 18.00
C LYS A 968 -4.07 27.58 17.23
N ALA A 969 -4.19 26.48 16.48
CA ALA A 969 -5.36 26.21 15.65
C ALA A 969 -6.69 26.18 16.42
N GLN A 970 -6.66 25.90 17.73
CA GLN A 970 -7.82 25.93 18.62
C GLN A 970 -8.60 27.26 18.55
N ILE A 971 -7.90 28.39 18.38
CA ILE A 971 -8.54 29.72 18.24
C ILE A 971 -9.48 29.75 17.03
N LEU A 972 -9.05 29.19 15.90
CA LEU A 972 -9.87 29.14 14.68
C LEU A 972 -11.03 28.15 14.80
N LEU A 973 -10.84 27.03 15.50
CA LEU A 973 -11.91 26.05 15.74
C LEU A 973 -13.03 26.64 16.59
N GLU A 974 -12.69 27.39 17.63
CA GLU A 974 -13.68 28.11 18.45
C GLU A 974 -14.40 29.21 17.65
N MET A 975 -13.71 29.85 16.70
CA MET A 975 -14.33 30.81 15.79
C MET A 975 -15.31 30.15 14.82
N LEU A 976 -15.11 28.90 14.40
CA LEU A 976 -16.07 28.20 13.53
C LEU A 976 -17.47 28.06 14.13
N GLN A 977 -17.59 28.00 15.46
CA GLN A 977 -18.89 27.89 16.14
C GLN A 977 -19.53 29.25 16.43
N ASN A 978 -18.72 30.28 16.66
CA ASN A 978 -19.18 31.58 17.16
C ASN A 978 -19.32 32.65 16.07
N GLU A 979 -18.58 32.52 14.97
CA GLU A 979 -18.54 33.53 13.92
C GLU A 979 -19.76 33.41 12.99
N LYS A 980 -20.37 34.55 12.67
CA LYS A 980 -21.57 34.60 11.81
C LYS A 980 -21.23 34.91 10.37
N ASP A 981 -20.08 35.50 10.08
CA ASP A 981 -19.73 35.87 8.70
C ASP A 981 -19.28 34.65 7.88
N ILE A 982 -20.00 34.34 6.80
CA ILE A 982 -19.66 33.23 5.89
C ILE A 982 -18.25 33.38 5.30
N GLN A 983 -17.81 34.60 5.01
CA GLN A 983 -16.51 34.85 4.40
C GLN A 983 -15.38 34.52 5.37
N ILE A 984 -15.55 34.85 6.65
CA ILE A 984 -14.58 34.47 7.68
C ILE A 984 -14.57 32.96 7.86
N LEU A 985 -15.74 32.32 8.00
CA LEU A 985 -15.84 30.86 8.09
C LEU A 985 -15.16 30.19 6.88
N THR A 986 -15.39 30.71 5.67
CA THR A 986 -14.73 30.22 4.43
C THR A 986 -13.22 30.38 4.50
N GLY A 987 -12.72 31.51 4.98
CA GLY A 987 -11.29 31.75 5.18
C GLY A 987 -10.68 30.78 6.19
N ILE A 988 -11.38 30.52 7.30
CA ILE A 988 -10.93 29.57 8.34
C ILE A 988 -10.82 28.17 7.75
N ILE A 989 -11.86 27.69 7.07
CA ILE A 989 -11.85 26.35 6.46
C ILE A 989 -10.70 26.24 5.45
N LYS A 990 -10.47 27.23 4.58
CA LYS A 990 -9.34 27.23 3.65
C LYS A 990 -7.97 27.16 4.35
N ALA A 991 -7.79 27.91 5.43
CA ALA A 991 -6.55 27.91 6.20
C ALA A 991 -6.30 26.54 6.87
N LEU A 992 -7.36 25.94 7.43
CA LEU A 992 -7.32 24.60 8.02
C LEU A 992 -7.02 23.54 6.95
N THR A 993 -7.69 23.57 5.79
CA THR A 993 -7.49 22.58 4.71
C THR A 993 -6.06 22.58 4.19
N GLN A 994 -5.44 23.75 3.99
CA GLN A 994 -4.06 23.82 3.50
C GLN A 994 -3.00 23.36 4.50
N ASN A 995 -3.30 23.42 5.81
CA ASN A 995 -2.34 23.09 6.87
C ASN A 995 -2.72 21.83 7.66
N ILE A 996 -3.72 21.07 7.22
CA ILE A 996 -4.34 19.97 7.99
C ILE A 996 -3.35 18.92 8.50
N GLN A 997 -2.28 18.66 7.74
CA GLN A 997 -1.20 17.73 8.09
C GLN A 997 -0.44 18.11 9.37
N TYR A 998 -0.46 19.38 9.73
CA TYR A 998 0.27 19.93 10.88
C TYR A 998 -0.63 20.23 12.08
N ILE A 999 -1.94 19.97 11.98
CA ILE A 999 -2.92 20.27 13.02
C ILE A 999 -3.39 18.98 13.70
N LYS A 1000 -3.17 18.86 15.01
CA LYS A 1000 -3.72 17.77 15.83
C LYS A 1000 -5.16 18.13 16.22
N LEU A 1001 -6.16 17.43 15.67
CA LEU A 1001 -7.58 17.79 15.84
C LEU A 1001 -8.40 16.66 16.47
N ASN A 1002 -8.49 16.59 17.80
CA ASN A 1002 -9.25 15.51 18.44
C ASN A 1002 -10.79 15.65 18.35
N ASN A 1003 -11.35 16.70 17.73
CA ASN A 1003 -12.81 16.94 17.67
C ASN A 1003 -13.28 17.74 16.44
N LEU A 1004 -12.56 17.72 15.30
CA LEU A 1004 -12.92 18.52 14.13
C LEU A 1004 -14.37 18.32 13.66
N THR A 1005 -14.87 17.09 13.78
CA THR A 1005 -16.22 16.71 13.37
C THR A 1005 -17.30 17.52 14.11
N GLN A 1006 -17.08 17.81 15.40
CA GLN A 1006 -18.00 18.62 16.21
C GLN A 1006 -18.04 20.09 15.74
N TYR A 1007 -16.88 20.67 15.41
CA TYR A 1007 -16.78 22.05 14.93
C TYR A 1007 -17.35 22.20 13.51
N LEU A 1008 -17.14 21.22 12.64
CA LEU A 1008 -17.62 21.24 11.25
C LEU A 1008 -19.14 21.10 11.13
N THR A 1009 -19.80 20.45 12.09
CA THR A 1009 -21.25 20.21 12.05
C THR A 1009 -22.04 21.51 11.89
N PHE A 1010 -21.59 22.61 12.51
CA PHE A 1010 -22.22 23.92 12.35
C PHE A 1010 -22.14 24.45 10.91
N CYS A 1011 -20.95 24.38 10.28
CA CYS A 1011 -20.74 24.81 8.91
C CYS A 1011 -21.54 23.96 7.91
N LEU A 1012 -21.56 22.63 8.11
CA LEU A 1012 -22.28 21.69 7.25
C LEU A 1012 -23.81 21.87 7.30
N ARG A 1013 -24.36 22.35 8.41
CA ARG A 1013 -25.80 22.59 8.59
C ARG A 1013 -26.29 23.95 8.11
N ARG A 1014 -25.39 24.85 7.69
CA ARG A 1014 -25.75 26.23 7.37
C ARG A 1014 -26.27 26.35 5.94
N TYR A 1015 -27.51 26.84 5.78
CA TYR A 1015 -28.15 27.15 4.49
C TYR A 1015 -28.56 28.61 4.47
N GLU A 1016 -28.23 29.32 3.39
CA GLU A 1016 -28.67 30.72 3.17
C GLU A 1016 -29.28 30.84 1.76
N GLU A 1017 -30.40 30.15 1.57
CA GLU A 1017 -31.15 30.14 0.32
C GLU A 1017 -31.92 31.46 0.11
N LYS A 1018 -31.75 32.04 -1.08
CA LYS A 1018 -32.48 33.19 -1.60
C LYS A 1018 -33.12 32.79 -2.92
N GLU A 1019 -34.39 33.14 -3.08
CA GLU A 1019 -35.08 32.94 -4.35
C GLU A 1019 -35.09 34.25 -5.13
N LEU A 1020 -34.44 34.26 -6.28
CA LEU A 1020 -34.50 35.34 -7.25
C LEU A 1020 -35.58 34.99 -8.28
N ASN A 1021 -36.68 35.73 -8.24
CA ASN A 1021 -37.82 35.49 -9.12
C ASN A 1021 -37.75 36.40 -10.36
N PHE A 1022 -37.64 35.78 -11.53
CA PHE A 1022 -37.62 36.42 -12.85
C PHE A 1022 -38.90 36.07 -13.65
N GLY A 1023 -40.04 35.87 -12.99
CA GLY A 1023 -41.32 35.51 -13.61
C GLY A 1023 -41.54 33.99 -13.59
N ASN A 1024 -41.54 33.34 -14.76
CA ASN A 1024 -41.62 31.87 -14.86
C ASN A 1024 -40.32 31.16 -14.44
N PHE A 1025 -39.23 31.92 -14.27
CA PHE A 1025 -37.93 31.42 -13.85
C PHE A 1025 -37.67 31.84 -12.41
N VAL A 1026 -37.47 30.86 -11.53
CA VAL A 1026 -37.02 31.07 -10.15
C VAL A 1026 -35.62 30.52 -10.02
N GLU A 1027 -34.64 31.39 -9.81
CA GLU A 1027 -33.27 31.00 -9.51
C GLU A 1027 -33.11 30.90 -7.99
N LYS A 1028 -32.79 29.70 -7.49
CA LYS A 1028 -32.49 29.48 -6.07
C LYS A 1028 -30.99 29.56 -5.83
N ARG A 1029 -30.55 30.59 -5.12
CA ARG A 1029 -29.14 30.83 -4.79
C ARG A 1029 -28.89 30.56 -3.31
N ASP A 1030 -27.93 29.71 -3.00
CA ASP A 1030 -27.48 29.48 -1.63
C ASP A 1030 -26.10 30.08 -1.40
N ASP A 1031 -26.02 31.16 -0.62
CA ASP A 1031 -24.77 31.86 -0.36
C ASP A 1031 -23.82 31.07 0.56
N ALA A 1032 -24.31 30.01 1.23
CA ALA A 1032 -23.51 29.12 2.08
C ALA A 1032 -23.02 27.85 1.36
N LYS A 1033 -23.34 27.64 0.06
CA LYS A 1033 -22.97 26.41 -0.66
C LYS A 1033 -21.46 26.16 -0.66
N ASP A 1034 -20.67 27.21 -0.91
CA ASP A 1034 -19.21 27.11 -1.04
C ASP A 1034 -18.56 26.77 0.31
N LEU A 1035 -19.12 27.31 1.41
CA LEU A 1035 -18.69 26.98 2.76
C LEU A 1035 -18.91 25.49 3.05
N ARG A 1036 -20.08 24.94 2.70
CA ARG A 1036 -20.38 23.52 2.88
C ARG A 1036 -19.49 22.63 2.03
N SER A 1037 -19.30 22.98 0.76
CA SER A 1037 -18.40 22.25 -0.16
C SER A 1037 -16.98 22.17 0.40
N LEU A 1038 -16.39 23.32 0.80
CA LEU A 1038 -15.07 23.37 1.41
C LEU A 1038 -14.98 22.65 2.76
N SER A 1039 -16.07 22.64 3.54
CA SER A 1039 -16.14 21.90 4.80
C SER A 1039 -16.10 20.38 4.56
N PHE A 1040 -16.71 19.90 3.47
CA PHE A 1040 -16.55 18.52 3.04
C PHE A 1040 -15.13 18.24 2.52
N ASP A 1041 -14.50 19.14 1.77
CA ASP A 1041 -13.11 18.97 1.33
C ASP A 1041 -12.13 18.90 2.53
N LEU A 1042 -12.36 19.70 3.57
CA LEU A 1042 -11.60 19.63 4.82
C LEU A 1042 -11.81 18.27 5.52
N LEU A 1043 -13.06 17.81 5.62
CA LEU A 1043 -13.39 16.51 6.20
C LEU A 1043 -12.76 15.36 5.39
N GLU A 1044 -12.79 15.45 4.06
CA GLU A 1044 -12.17 14.49 3.15
C GLU A 1044 -10.66 14.40 3.37
N SER A 1045 -9.98 15.54 3.51
CA SER A 1045 -8.53 15.59 3.78
C SER A 1045 -8.18 15.10 5.18
N PHE A 1046 -9.07 15.33 6.14
CA PHE A 1046 -8.89 14.91 7.52
C PHE A 1046 -9.07 13.40 7.73
N LEU A 1047 -9.95 12.76 6.95
CA LEU A 1047 -10.13 11.31 6.94
C LEU A 1047 -8.86 10.53 6.60
N ASP A 1048 -7.95 11.12 5.81
CA ASP A 1048 -6.68 10.48 5.43
C ASP A 1048 -5.67 10.44 6.60
N LEU A 1049 -5.86 11.26 7.63
CA LEU A 1049 -4.85 11.52 8.66
C LEU A 1049 -5.12 10.86 10.02
N GLN A 1050 -6.40 10.63 10.40
CA GLN A 1050 -6.73 10.12 11.75
C GLN A 1050 -7.84 9.05 11.75
N ASN A 1051 -7.79 8.10 12.70
CA ASN A 1051 -8.89 7.16 13.00
C ASN A 1051 -9.95 7.94 13.80
N LEU A 1052 -11.10 8.26 13.20
CA LEU A 1052 -12.11 9.14 13.80
C LEU A 1052 -13.39 8.38 14.18
N GLU A 1053 -14.04 8.83 15.25
CA GLU A 1053 -15.45 8.54 15.48
C GLU A 1053 -16.29 9.39 14.51
N LEU A 1054 -16.72 8.77 13.40
CA LEU A 1054 -17.46 9.48 12.36
C LEU A 1054 -18.96 9.61 12.66
N LYS A 1055 -19.50 8.90 13.65
CA LYS A 1055 -20.96 8.72 13.88
C LYS A 1055 -21.78 10.02 13.77
N SER A 1056 -21.32 11.12 14.37
CA SER A 1056 -22.06 12.40 14.35
C SER A 1056 -22.09 13.08 12.98
N ILE A 1057 -21.02 12.93 12.19
CA ILE A 1057 -20.90 13.57 10.86
C ILE A 1057 -21.42 12.67 9.74
N LEU A 1058 -21.45 11.34 9.94
CA LEU A 1058 -22.06 10.41 8.99
C LEU A 1058 -23.52 10.80 8.75
N ILE A 1059 -24.28 11.21 9.77
CA ILE A 1059 -25.65 11.70 9.60
C ILE A 1059 -25.71 12.85 8.57
N GLU A 1060 -24.86 13.87 8.70
CA GLU A 1060 -24.85 15.01 7.78
C GLU A 1060 -24.36 14.65 6.37
N VAL A 1061 -23.43 13.70 6.26
CA VAL A 1061 -22.94 13.19 4.98
C VAL A 1061 -24.02 12.37 4.26
N PHE A 1062 -24.74 11.49 4.98
CA PHE A 1062 -25.60 10.45 4.43
C PHE A 1062 -27.10 10.81 4.39
N GLU A 1063 -27.72 11.27 5.49
CA GLU A 1063 -29.18 11.51 5.52
C GLU A 1063 -29.58 12.64 4.58
N LYS A 1064 -28.77 13.70 4.52
CA LYS A 1064 -29.03 14.86 3.65
C LYS A 1064 -28.53 14.69 2.22
N PHE A 1065 -27.91 13.57 1.86
CA PHE A 1065 -27.36 13.36 0.52
C PHE A 1065 -28.46 13.35 -0.55
N ALA A 1066 -29.58 12.67 -0.25
CA ALA A 1066 -30.73 12.59 -1.15
C ALA A 1066 -31.45 13.94 -1.35
N GLU A 1067 -31.41 14.80 -0.33
CA GLU A 1067 -32.12 16.09 -0.28
C GLU A 1067 -31.30 17.25 -0.87
N ASP A 1068 -29.98 17.13 -0.93
CA ASP A 1068 -29.09 18.20 -1.42
C ASP A 1068 -29.26 18.39 -2.93
N LYS A 1069 -29.39 19.63 -3.41
CA LYS A 1069 -29.69 19.97 -4.81
C LYS A 1069 -28.44 20.39 -5.60
N TYR A 1070 -27.32 20.64 -4.93
CA TYR A 1070 -26.11 21.20 -5.52
C TYR A 1070 -25.08 20.11 -5.82
N GLU A 1071 -24.50 20.08 -7.02
CA GLU A 1071 -23.49 19.07 -7.38
C GLU A 1071 -22.15 19.31 -6.68
N GLU A 1072 -21.82 20.57 -6.40
CA GLU A 1072 -20.58 20.97 -5.73
C GLU A 1072 -20.48 20.49 -4.28
N THR A 1073 -21.59 20.09 -3.65
CA THR A 1073 -21.63 19.46 -2.33
C THR A 1073 -21.80 17.94 -2.43
N ARG A 1074 -22.45 17.41 -3.48
CA ARG A 1074 -22.63 15.97 -3.70
C ARG A 1074 -21.33 15.24 -4.03
N ILE A 1075 -20.46 15.81 -4.88
CA ILE A 1075 -19.20 15.16 -5.26
C ILE A 1075 -18.26 14.97 -4.05
N PRO A 1076 -17.97 16.01 -3.22
CA PRO A 1076 -17.17 15.83 -2.02
C PRO A 1076 -17.75 14.79 -1.04
N ARG A 1077 -19.08 14.75 -0.88
CA ARG A 1077 -19.75 13.69 -0.10
C ARG A 1077 -19.47 12.31 -0.68
N LEU A 1078 -19.63 12.11 -1.99
CA LEU A 1078 -19.33 10.83 -2.63
C LEU A 1078 -17.87 10.41 -2.41
N ARG A 1079 -16.91 11.34 -2.48
CA ARG A 1079 -15.50 11.05 -2.17
C ARG A 1079 -15.30 10.63 -0.71
N ILE A 1080 -15.95 11.32 0.23
CA ILE A 1080 -15.96 10.92 1.65
C ILE A 1080 -16.53 9.50 1.81
N ILE A 1081 -17.65 9.19 1.17
CA ILE A 1081 -18.29 7.87 1.21
C ILE A 1081 -17.34 6.80 0.65
N GLU A 1082 -16.71 7.07 -0.49
CA GLU A 1082 -15.73 6.17 -1.12
C GLU A 1082 -14.54 5.90 -0.18
N LYS A 1083 -14.01 6.94 0.48
CA LYS A 1083 -12.92 6.80 1.46
C LYS A 1083 -13.34 5.98 2.68
N ILE A 1084 -14.54 6.20 3.22
CA ILE A 1084 -15.06 5.40 4.34
C ILE A 1084 -15.19 3.94 3.94
N ILE A 1085 -15.70 3.64 2.75
CA ILE A 1085 -15.83 2.25 2.25
C ILE A 1085 -14.48 1.56 2.13
N LYS A 1086 -13.47 2.28 1.63
CA LYS A 1086 -12.10 1.74 1.54
C LYS A 1086 -11.49 1.43 2.91
N ARG A 1087 -11.90 2.15 3.96
CA ARG A 1087 -11.33 2.03 5.31
C ARG A 1087 -12.11 1.09 6.24
N ASN A 1088 -13.43 1.25 6.30
CA ASN A 1088 -14.33 0.42 7.10
C ASN A 1088 -15.75 0.41 6.49
N PRO A 1089 -16.05 -0.54 5.58
CA PRO A 1089 -17.33 -0.59 4.90
C PRO A 1089 -18.52 -0.88 5.83
N LEU A 1090 -18.28 -1.51 7.00
CA LEU A 1090 -19.33 -1.84 7.97
C LEU A 1090 -19.96 -0.60 8.64
N GLU A 1091 -19.26 0.54 8.65
CA GLU A 1091 -19.81 1.80 9.17
C GLU A 1091 -20.97 2.32 8.31
N LEU A 1092 -21.07 1.87 7.05
CA LEU A 1092 -22.11 2.31 6.13
C LEU A 1092 -23.33 1.40 6.10
N THR A 1093 -23.31 0.25 6.75
CA THR A 1093 -24.44 -0.68 6.82
C THR A 1093 -25.74 0.01 7.27
N PRO A 1094 -25.75 0.91 8.29
CA PRO A 1094 -26.97 1.62 8.68
C PRO A 1094 -27.55 2.56 7.61
N PHE A 1095 -26.71 3.02 6.66
CA PHE A 1095 -27.08 3.97 5.62
C PHE A 1095 -27.26 3.30 4.24
N GLN A 1096 -27.10 1.98 4.16
CA GLN A 1096 -27.12 1.24 2.89
C GLN A 1096 -28.44 1.45 2.13
N ASP A 1097 -29.58 1.42 2.82
CA ASP A 1097 -30.89 1.64 2.20
C ASP A 1097 -31.03 3.05 1.60
N ILE A 1098 -30.50 4.06 2.29
CA ILE A 1098 -30.53 5.45 1.82
C ILE A 1098 -29.65 5.60 0.58
N LEU A 1099 -28.45 5.02 0.60
CA LEU A 1099 -27.52 5.01 -0.52
C LEU A 1099 -28.12 4.29 -1.73
N LEU A 1100 -28.69 3.09 -1.54
CA LEU A 1100 -29.31 2.31 -2.61
C LEU A 1100 -30.52 3.04 -3.22
N LYS A 1101 -31.41 3.60 -2.39
CA LYS A 1101 -32.55 4.42 -2.84
C LYS A 1101 -32.10 5.66 -3.64
N THR A 1102 -30.93 6.21 -3.32
CA THR A 1102 -30.40 7.39 -4.01
C THR A 1102 -29.66 7.04 -5.30
N PHE A 1103 -28.91 5.93 -5.31
CA PHE A 1103 -28.08 5.53 -6.46
C PHE A 1103 -28.87 4.81 -7.55
N GLU A 1104 -29.88 4.00 -7.21
CA GLU A 1104 -30.68 3.27 -8.21
C GLU A 1104 -31.31 4.20 -9.28
N PRO A 1105 -31.93 5.35 -8.94
CA PRO A 1105 -32.44 6.29 -9.93
C PRO A 1105 -31.35 6.89 -10.83
N ILE A 1106 -30.16 7.20 -10.28
CA ILE A 1106 -29.03 7.76 -11.03
C ILE A 1106 -28.50 6.74 -12.05
N LEU A 1107 -28.32 5.49 -11.61
CA LEU A 1107 -27.87 4.39 -12.48
C LEU A 1107 -28.89 4.05 -13.56
N LYS A 1108 -30.19 4.11 -13.24
CA LYS A 1108 -31.26 3.89 -14.23
C LYS A 1108 -31.27 4.98 -15.30
N THR A 1109 -31.10 6.25 -14.91
CA THR A 1109 -30.99 7.37 -15.85
C THR A 1109 -29.76 7.24 -16.73
N LEU A 1110 -28.61 6.85 -16.17
CA LEU A 1110 -27.38 6.57 -16.91
C LEU A 1110 -27.57 5.47 -17.96
N GLN A 1111 -28.15 4.33 -17.58
CA GLN A 1111 -28.38 3.22 -18.50
C GLN A 1111 -29.24 3.66 -19.69
N GLN A 1112 -30.21 4.54 -19.47
CA GLN A 1112 -31.05 5.14 -20.51
C GLN A 1112 -30.31 6.17 -21.38
N GLN A 1113 -29.41 6.97 -20.80
CA GLN A 1113 -28.62 7.98 -21.54
C GLN A 1113 -27.52 7.34 -22.40
N ILE A 1114 -26.84 6.30 -21.90
CA ILE A 1114 -25.84 5.54 -22.66
C ILE A 1114 -26.49 4.86 -23.87
N GLN A 1115 -27.73 4.37 -23.74
CA GLN A 1115 -28.50 3.83 -24.85
C GLN A 1115 -28.90 4.89 -25.90
N LYS A 1116 -28.94 6.18 -25.52
CA LYS A 1116 -29.36 7.30 -26.37
C LYS A 1116 -28.22 8.15 -26.94
N GLN A 1117 -26.95 7.85 -26.62
CA GLN A 1117 -25.75 8.59 -27.09
C GLN A 1117 -25.82 10.11 -26.85
N ASP A 1118 -26.25 10.52 -25.66
CA ASP A 1118 -26.45 11.93 -25.32
C ASP A 1118 -25.14 12.66 -24.92
N GLN A 1119 -24.94 13.90 -25.37
CA GLN A 1119 -23.69 14.68 -25.19
C GLN A 1119 -23.49 15.27 -23.77
N ASN A 1120 -24.51 15.21 -22.90
CA ASN A 1120 -24.41 15.68 -21.51
C ASN A 1120 -23.67 14.70 -20.57
N PHE A 1121 -23.19 13.56 -21.08
CA PHE A 1121 -22.55 12.49 -20.30
C PHE A 1121 -21.27 12.94 -19.57
N ASP A 1122 -20.48 13.84 -20.17
CA ASP A 1122 -19.19 14.27 -19.61
C ASP A 1122 -19.33 14.98 -18.25
N LYS A 1123 -20.45 15.67 -18.01
CA LYS A 1123 -20.68 16.38 -16.74
C LYS A 1123 -21.00 15.43 -15.58
N GLU A 1124 -21.63 14.28 -15.84
CA GLU A 1124 -22.00 13.33 -14.78
C GLU A 1124 -20.95 12.22 -14.58
N LYS A 1125 -19.98 12.07 -15.49
CA LYS A 1125 -19.02 10.95 -15.53
C LYS A 1125 -18.28 10.74 -14.20
N GLU A 1126 -17.83 11.81 -13.54
CA GLU A 1126 -17.12 11.73 -12.26
C GLU A 1126 -18.02 11.21 -11.13
N LYS A 1127 -19.24 11.75 -11.00
CA LYS A 1127 -20.25 11.34 -10.03
C LYS A 1127 -20.61 9.87 -10.19
N ILE A 1128 -20.82 9.42 -11.43
CA ILE A 1128 -21.13 8.03 -11.75
C ILE A 1128 -19.95 7.12 -11.40
N LYS A 1129 -18.73 7.51 -11.76
CA LYS A 1129 -17.52 6.76 -11.43
C LYS A 1129 -17.40 6.54 -9.93
N LEU A 1130 -17.61 7.59 -9.12
CA LEU A 1130 -17.62 7.49 -7.66
C LEU A 1130 -18.73 6.57 -7.16
N ILE A 1131 -19.96 6.70 -7.66
CA ILE A 1131 -21.09 5.82 -7.29
C ILE A 1131 -20.75 4.34 -7.59
N ILE A 1132 -20.13 4.06 -8.74
CA ILE A 1132 -19.71 2.70 -9.10
C ILE A 1132 -18.63 2.20 -8.15
N GLN A 1133 -17.63 3.01 -7.82
CA GLN A 1133 -16.56 2.63 -6.87
C GLN A 1133 -17.14 2.36 -5.47
N ILE A 1134 -18.06 3.20 -5.01
CA ILE A 1134 -18.81 3.03 -3.76
C ILE A 1134 -19.59 1.71 -3.78
N LEU A 1135 -20.38 1.46 -4.83
CA LEU A 1135 -21.14 0.21 -4.97
C LEU A 1135 -20.25 -1.01 -5.08
N GLN A 1136 -19.11 -0.94 -5.78
CA GLN A 1136 -18.14 -2.02 -5.87
C GLN A 1136 -17.48 -2.33 -4.52
N GLY A 1137 -17.21 -1.32 -3.69
CA GLY A 1137 -16.70 -1.54 -2.34
C GLY A 1137 -17.76 -2.09 -1.39
N LEU A 1138 -19.01 -1.61 -1.47
CA LEU A 1138 -20.14 -2.15 -0.70
C LEU A 1138 -20.54 -3.57 -1.12
N ARG A 1139 -20.37 -3.92 -2.40
CA ARG A 1139 -20.65 -5.25 -2.97
C ARG A 1139 -19.96 -6.38 -2.21
N GLN A 1140 -18.79 -6.11 -1.63
CA GLN A 1140 -18.04 -7.13 -0.90
C GLN A 1140 -18.75 -7.59 0.38
N ASN A 1141 -19.57 -6.73 0.99
CA ASN A 1141 -20.17 -6.90 2.32
C ASN A 1141 -21.71 -6.94 2.31
N SER A 1142 -22.37 -6.69 1.17
CA SER A 1142 -23.83 -6.78 1.04
C SER A 1142 -24.27 -7.54 -0.21
N LYS A 1143 -25.13 -8.55 -0.01
CA LYS A 1143 -25.73 -9.33 -1.11
C LYS A 1143 -26.75 -8.52 -1.92
N GLU A 1144 -27.38 -7.52 -1.32
CA GLU A 1144 -28.36 -6.63 -1.98
C GLU A 1144 -27.65 -5.69 -2.97
N VAL A 1145 -26.52 -5.10 -2.56
CA VAL A 1145 -25.67 -4.28 -3.41
C VAL A 1145 -25.13 -5.08 -4.59
N ASP A 1146 -24.70 -6.32 -4.36
CA ASP A 1146 -24.24 -7.23 -5.43
C ASP A 1146 -25.36 -7.47 -6.46
N THR A 1147 -26.59 -7.65 -6.01
CA THR A 1147 -27.75 -7.82 -6.89
C THR A 1147 -28.04 -6.56 -7.71
N LEU A 1148 -27.97 -5.38 -7.09
CA LEU A 1148 -28.12 -4.09 -7.79
C LEU A 1148 -27.03 -3.89 -8.85
N CYS A 1149 -25.77 -4.19 -8.49
CA CYS A 1149 -24.63 -4.10 -9.41
C CYS A 1149 -24.83 -5.02 -10.63
N MET A 1150 -25.26 -6.26 -10.42
CA MET A 1150 -25.53 -7.20 -11.52
C MET A 1150 -26.66 -6.73 -12.44
N LYS A 1151 -27.65 -6.00 -11.90
CA LYS A 1151 -28.79 -5.48 -12.66
C LYS A 1151 -28.44 -4.26 -13.53
N TYR A 1152 -27.59 -3.35 -13.04
CA TYR A 1152 -27.35 -2.05 -13.67
C TYR A 1152 -25.93 -1.84 -14.23
N LEU A 1153 -24.90 -2.53 -13.72
CA LEU A 1153 -23.50 -2.37 -14.13
C LEU A 1153 -23.11 -3.42 -15.18
N THR A 1154 -23.69 -3.35 -16.36
CA THR A 1154 -23.33 -4.24 -17.48
C THR A 1154 -21.91 -3.97 -17.98
N GLU A 1155 -21.32 -4.94 -18.69
CA GLU A 1155 -19.97 -4.81 -19.25
C GLU A 1155 -19.84 -3.60 -20.19
N GLN A 1156 -20.91 -3.25 -20.89
CA GLN A 1156 -21.00 -2.06 -21.74
C GLN A 1156 -20.92 -0.76 -20.92
N VAL A 1157 -21.67 -0.67 -19.81
CA VAL A 1157 -21.64 0.48 -18.91
C VAL A 1157 -20.25 0.68 -18.32
N LEU A 1158 -19.61 -0.41 -17.88
CA LEU A 1158 -18.25 -0.36 -17.35
C LEU A 1158 -17.25 0.10 -18.43
N LYS A 1159 -17.28 -0.47 -19.64
CA LYS A 1159 -16.37 -0.06 -20.72
C LYS A 1159 -16.51 1.43 -21.08
N THR A 1160 -17.73 1.96 -21.16
CA THR A 1160 -17.98 3.37 -21.50
C THR A 1160 -17.52 4.36 -20.43
N ILE A 1161 -17.45 3.96 -19.16
CA ILE A 1161 -17.05 4.85 -18.05
C ILE A 1161 -15.54 4.89 -17.85
N TRP A 1162 -14.86 3.77 -18.12
CA TRP A 1162 -13.41 3.62 -17.94
C TRP A 1162 -12.59 3.97 -19.19
N GLN A 1163 -13.23 4.06 -20.35
CA GLN A 1163 -12.71 4.77 -21.55
C GLN A 1163 -12.96 6.26 -21.40
#